data_AF-A0A7Z9WDA1-F1
#
_entry.id   AF-A0A7Z9WDA1-F1
#
_cell.length_a   1.000
_cell.length_b   1.000
_cell.length_c   1.000
_cell.angle_alpha   90.00
_cell.angle_beta   90.00
_cell.angle_gamma   90.00
#
_symmetry.space_group_name_H-M   'P 1'
#
loop_
_entity.id
_entity.type
_entity.pdbx_description
1 polymer ?
#
loop_
_entity_poly.entity_id
_entity_poly.type
_entity_poly.pdbx_seq_one_letter_code
_entity_poly.pdbx_strand_id
1 'polypeptide(L)'
;MAKDEARPIDSKALEVNIACSQVQVEVDESYHLLHEIMAQYQGIREGLQSFLEEICHPFRNWSYIVKEARNYALNYLHVLTSHPKGPEGVRIYLNIFMEALKEADDPETKSKAANSLFLFVQRLLEKSHNDQRPYMTVLAQVFHEINELPDSLLFILIRSRYRLDRIARLILERGEDGIQQTALLLFHFHSFTYHYWLNQPDPPKAFQSDLGLDSLPKDVEAIFSPFSHRRITELLQDLDEISPLLDADPPSALERLVEMPAYGDFVDYYARLPKLLFEVRKGSREAHLGRLVCLLRVLGIEGLSPIHEEALRHLNRALRWIIEHEPLEVSKDYLEQTFRVLRVSVAKYKSTTLNCVLNMGRAVYNTEESDLVDFFIDLVVSLGFQAPEIQGVGEDWQIRANQAHIQNIRTWLELIELKPVWSKKLISSLIIHLALGGVLIKDTDIFPRDITALLNSPIAPVFNLIKQLARLFPAYFNEIGAEGQLRDISTEIDEIGLRRDPLVHFLRKQSHVESSNRIVELMEGLLEFWRTKDKRYVKEHVPGSIYEQIETQGEHIDGVHRLLKELCEKNGIRQVRDLLQLDDVQIEVIGTESREVSLLDKDRVKMALLLYKLLYQKYHLAFTDIKSYLIQARVAGLPGIDQLEMALNKEDSYEKALALLSYMENLKAMILADTHYQIREDIYRKRHFTVDIPSMYGRYHEPKFDALGLMFRLEKVVNVLFEEMVESLDLQLVTRATITKIFYYLKLFNN
;
A
#
# COMPACT_ATOMS: atom_id res chain seq x y z
N MET A 1 -52.85 -21.16 -17.33
CA MET A 1 -52.60 -22.23 -16.34
C MET A 1 -51.11 -22.45 -16.26
N ALA A 2 -50.59 -22.54 -15.03
CA ALA A 2 -49.19 -22.72 -14.61
C ALA A 2 -48.20 -21.57 -14.97
N LYS A 3 -47.94 -20.71 -13.97
CA LYS A 3 -46.71 -19.93 -13.81
C LYS A 3 -45.65 -20.86 -13.22
N ASP A 4 -44.48 -20.96 -13.86
CA ASP A 4 -43.27 -21.45 -13.21
C ASP A 4 -42.54 -20.25 -12.61
N GLU A 5 -42.54 -20.17 -11.27
CA GLU A 5 -41.78 -19.19 -10.50
C GLU A 5 -40.33 -19.67 -10.37
N ALA A 6 -39.41 -19.00 -11.07
CA ALA A 6 -37.99 -19.12 -10.80
C ALA A 6 -37.68 -18.46 -9.45
N ARG A 7 -37.35 -19.28 -8.44
CA ARG A 7 -36.93 -18.84 -7.11
C ARG A 7 -35.61 -18.06 -7.18
N PRO A 8 -35.48 -16.93 -6.46
CA PRO A 8 -34.18 -16.31 -6.24
C PRO A 8 -33.30 -17.26 -5.42
N ILE A 9 -32.03 -17.38 -5.81
CA ILE A 9 -31.02 -18.11 -5.03
C ILE A 9 -30.64 -17.20 -3.87
N ASP A 10 -31.37 -17.30 -2.76
CA ASP A 10 -30.98 -16.72 -1.48
C ASP A 10 -29.69 -17.38 -1.02
N SER A 11 -28.58 -16.63 -1.10
CA SER A 11 -27.37 -17.02 -0.42
C SER A 11 -27.62 -16.90 1.08
N LYS A 12 -27.96 -18.03 1.69
CA LYS A 12 -28.09 -18.21 3.14
C LYS A 12 -26.85 -17.72 3.90
N ALA A 13 -25.69 -17.63 3.25
CA ALA A 13 -24.45 -17.07 3.81
C ALA A 13 -24.44 -15.52 3.87
N LEU A 14 -25.15 -14.83 2.96
CA LEU A 14 -25.24 -13.37 2.95
C LEU A 14 -26.30 -12.87 3.95
N GLU A 15 -27.44 -13.56 4.05
CA GLU A 15 -28.45 -13.29 5.10
C GLU A 15 -27.87 -13.53 6.50
N VAL A 16 -27.07 -14.59 6.68
CA VAL A 16 -26.38 -14.84 7.96
C VAL A 16 -25.34 -13.75 8.26
N ASN A 17 -24.55 -13.29 7.29
CA ASN A 17 -23.58 -12.22 7.53
C ASN A 17 -24.23 -10.86 7.84
N ILE A 18 -25.34 -10.49 7.18
CA ILE A 18 -26.05 -9.22 7.43
C ILE A 18 -26.86 -9.27 8.73
N ALA A 19 -27.49 -10.41 9.04
CA ALA A 19 -28.18 -10.61 10.31
C ALA A 19 -27.20 -10.71 11.51
N CYS A 20 -25.95 -11.10 11.28
CA CYS A 20 -24.93 -11.11 12.31
C CYS A 20 -24.34 -9.71 12.61
N SER A 21 -24.27 -8.80 11.64
CA SER A 21 -23.61 -7.49 11.80
C SER A 21 -24.51 -6.31 12.22
N GLN A 22 -25.84 -6.44 12.16
CA GLN A 22 -26.77 -5.47 12.74
C GLN A 22 -27.25 -5.95 14.12
N VAL A 23 -26.38 -5.85 15.12
CA VAL A 23 -26.78 -6.03 16.52
C VAL A 23 -26.99 -4.66 17.13
N GLN A 24 -28.12 -4.42 17.80
CA GLN A 24 -28.25 -3.28 18.71
C GLN A 24 -27.24 -3.49 19.83
N VAL A 25 -26.12 -2.77 19.77
CA VAL A 25 -25.09 -2.85 20.80
C VAL A 25 -25.45 -1.89 21.92
N GLU A 26 -25.90 -2.44 23.04
CA GLU A 26 -25.96 -1.69 24.30
C GLU A 26 -24.57 -1.75 24.95
N VAL A 27 -24.07 -0.59 25.40
CA VAL A 27 -22.82 -0.51 26.14
C VAL A 27 -22.99 -1.25 27.47
N ASP A 28 -22.16 -2.26 27.71
CA ASP A 28 -22.18 -3.05 28.94
C ASP A 28 -22.00 -2.13 30.17
N GLU A 29 -22.75 -2.41 31.25
CA GLU A 29 -22.73 -1.61 32.48
C GLU A 29 -21.32 -1.46 33.07
N SER A 30 -20.44 -2.44 32.84
CA SER A 30 -19.05 -2.42 33.28
C SER A 30 -18.22 -1.26 32.70
N TYR A 31 -18.59 -0.72 31.53
CA TYR A 31 -17.90 0.41 30.90
C TYR A 31 -18.51 1.78 31.20
N HIS A 32 -19.72 1.85 31.77
CA HIS A 32 -20.37 3.12 32.15
C HIS A 32 -19.54 3.95 33.14
N LEU A 33 -18.68 3.30 33.92
CA LEU A 33 -17.75 3.98 34.80
C LEU A 33 -16.80 4.94 34.05
N LEU A 34 -16.42 4.62 32.81
CA LEU A 34 -15.58 5.53 32.00
C LEU A 34 -16.34 6.80 31.63
N HIS A 35 -17.65 6.72 31.40
CA HIS A 35 -18.49 7.92 31.22
C HIS A 35 -18.59 8.74 32.50
N GLU A 36 -18.75 8.12 33.66
CA GLU A 36 -18.79 8.81 34.95
C GLU A 36 -17.49 9.60 35.19
N ILE A 37 -16.33 8.96 34.98
CA ILE A 37 -15.02 9.58 35.18
C ILE A 37 -14.80 10.75 34.21
N MET A 38 -15.25 10.62 32.96
CA MET A 38 -15.04 11.62 31.90
C MET A 38 -16.18 12.63 31.76
N ALA A 39 -17.19 12.60 32.64
CA ALA A 39 -18.44 13.37 32.50
C ALA A 39 -18.25 14.89 32.35
N GLN A 40 -17.16 15.44 32.89
CA GLN A 40 -16.84 16.87 32.82
C GLN A 40 -16.31 17.33 31.45
N TYR A 41 -15.98 16.40 30.54
CA TYR A 41 -15.41 16.69 29.22
C TYR A 41 -16.42 16.46 28.10
N GLN A 42 -17.30 17.44 27.85
CA GLN A 42 -18.37 17.30 26.86
C GLN A 42 -17.88 17.08 25.42
N GLY A 43 -16.72 17.64 25.06
CA GLY A 43 -16.16 17.54 23.71
C GLY A 43 -15.68 16.14 23.29
N ILE A 44 -15.61 15.17 24.22
CA ILE A 44 -15.24 13.77 23.91
C ILE A 44 -16.38 12.78 24.10
N ARG A 45 -17.56 13.25 24.49
CA ARG A 45 -18.67 12.36 24.87
C ARG A 45 -19.14 11.49 23.71
N GLU A 46 -19.28 12.07 22.51
CA GLU A 46 -19.67 11.34 21.30
C GLU A 46 -18.59 10.33 20.89
N GLY A 47 -17.31 10.73 20.87
CA GLY A 47 -16.22 9.81 20.54
C GLY A 47 -16.05 8.67 21.56
N LEU A 48 -16.23 8.97 22.86
CA LEU A 48 -16.18 7.96 23.91
C LEU A 48 -17.34 6.97 23.77
N GLN A 49 -18.55 7.46 23.44
CA GLN A 49 -19.71 6.62 23.17
C GLN A 49 -19.43 5.66 22.00
N SER A 50 -18.97 6.16 20.86
CA SER A 50 -18.62 5.33 19.70
C SER A 50 -17.53 4.29 20.02
N PHE A 51 -16.53 4.67 20.82
CA PHE A 51 -15.50 3.75 21.28
C PHE A 51 -16.06 2.61 22.15
N LEU A 52 -16.96 2.91 23.08
CA LEU A 52 -17.56 1.89 23.95
C LEU A 52 -18.54 0.98 23.20
N GLU A 53 -19.29 1.53 22.25
CA GLU A 53 -20.14 0.75 21.34
C GLU A 53 -19.29 -0.24 20.53
N GLU A 54 -18.14 0.20 20.00
CA GLU A 54 -17.24 -0.68 19.25
C GLU A 54 -16.63 -1.80 20.13
N ILE A 55 -16.35 -1.54 21.42
CA ILE A 55 -15.89 -2.58 22.36
C ILE A 55 -16.97 -3.63 22.64
N CYS A 56 -18.23 -3.21 22.72
CA CYS A 56 -19.35 -4.10 23.01
C CYS A 56 -19.87 -4.79 21.74
N HIS A 57 -19.33 -4.46 20.56
CA HIS A 57 -19.75 -5.05 19.30
C HIS A 57 -19.32 -6.53 19.18
N PRO A 58 -20.18 -7.45 18.69
CA PRO A 58 -19.84 -8.87 18.53
C PRO A 58 -18.65 -9.13 17.59
N PHE A 59 -18.41 -8.24 16.63
CA PHE A 59 -17.27 -8.25 15.72
C PHE A 59 -16.39 -7.03 16.00
N ARG A 60 -15.54 -7.14 17.01
CA ARG A 60 -14.69 -6.04 17.51
C ARG A 60 -13.59 -5.66 16.51
N ASN A 61 -13.50 -4.39 16.13
CA ASN A 61 -12.31 -3.87 15.46
C ASN A 61 -11.19 -3.57 16.46
N TRP A 62 -10.43 -4.60 16.83
CA TRP A 62 -9.35 -4.48 17.82
C TRP A 62 -8.30 -3.43 17.48
N SER A 63 -8.00 -3.20 16.20
CA SER A 63 -7.03 -2.18 15.77
C SER A 63 -7.51 -0.76 16.12
N TYR A 64 -8.80 -0.49 15.91
CA TYR A 64 -9.43 0.76 16.34
C TYR A 64 -9.53 0.85 17.86
N ILE A 65 -10.00 -0.20 18.53
CA ILE A 65 -10.18 -0.23 19.99
C ILE A 65 -8.86 0.03 20.71
N VAL A 66 -7.77 -0.65 20.34
CA VAL A 66 -6.45 -0.44 20.97
C VAL A 66 -5.96 1.00 20.77
N LYS A 67 -6.17 1.56 19.56
CA LYS A 67 -5.77 2.94 19.25
C LYS A 67 -6.52 3.94 20.12
N GLU A 68 -7.85 3.84 20.20
CA GLU A 68 -8.66 4.77 20.98
C GLU A 68 -8.51 4.54 22.49
N ALA A 69 -8.44 3.29 22.95
CA ALA A 69 -8.14 2.99 24.36
C ALA A 69 -6.81 3.63 24.79
N ARG A 70 -5.77 3.53 23.97
CA ARG A 70 -4.48 4.19 24.20
C ARG A 70 -4.61 5.71 24.22
N ASN A 71 -5.37 6.28 23.28
CA ASN A 71 -5.63 7.71 23.19
C ASN A 71 -6.28 8.23 24.49
N TYR A 72 -7.39 7.61 24.91
CA TYR A 72 -8.11 8.01 26.12
C TYR A 72 -7.30 7.77 27.39
N ALA A 73 -6.69 6.60 27.55
CA ALA A 73 -5.92 6.25 28.74
C ALA A 73 -4.74 7.21 28.98
N LEU A 74 -4.03 7.63 27.92
CA LEU A 74 -2.85 8.48 28.05
C LEU A 74 -3.18 9.98 28.12
N ASN A 75 -4.10 10.46 27.28
CA ASN A 75 -4.42 11.89 27.22
C ASN A 75 -5.27 12.36 28.41
N TYR A 76 -6.02 11.44 29.04
CA TYR A 76 -6.86 11.74 30.21
C TYR A 76 -6.35 11.06 31.49
N LEU A 77 -5.07 10.68 31.52
CA LEU A 77 -4.46 10.06 32.69
C LEU A 77 -4.59 10.94 33.95
N HIS A 78 -4.50 12.27 33.82
CA HIS A 78 -4.68 13.20 34.95
C HIS A 78 -6.10 13.15 35.55
N VAL A 79 -7.10 12.84 34.73
CA VAL A 79 -8.49 12.66 35.18
C VAL A 79 -8.60 11.37 35.96
N LEU A 80 -8.04 10.27 35.42
CA LEU A 80 -8.02 8.98 36.09
C LEU A 80 -7.34 9.06 37.46
N THR A 81 -6.17 9.69 37.56
CA THR A 81 -5.41 9.78 38.83
C THR A 81 -6.06 10.69 39.87
N SER A 82 -6.94 11.60 39.46
CA SER A 82 -7.60 12.57 40.36
C SER A 82 -8.98 12.13 40.81
N HIS A 83 -9.59 11.14 40.15
CA HIS A 83 -10.94 10.69 40.43
C HIS A 83 -10.97 9.63 41.54
N PRO A 84 -11.97 9.64 42.45
CA PRO A 84 -12.07 8.63 43.52
C PRO A 84 -12.15 7.18 43.01
N LYS A 85 -12.87 6.96 41.89
CA LYS A 85 -12.96 5.66 41.17
C LYS A 85 -11.90 5.48 40.08
N GLY A 86 -10.80 6.23 40.18
CA GLY A 86 -9.69 6.19 39.23
C GLY A 86 -9.06 4.80 39.07
N PRO A 87 -8.79 4.04 40.16
CA PRO A 87 -8.21 2.70 40.08
C PRO A 87 -9.06 1.72 39.24
N GLU A 88 -10.38 1.76 39.39
CA GLU A 88 -11.31 0.94 38.62
C GLU A 88 -11.31 1.35 37.14
N GLY A 89 -11.23 2.64 36.83
CA GLY A 89 -11.06 3.12 35.46
C GLY A 89 -9.75 2.67 34.82
N VAL A 90 -8.64 2.68 35.57
CA VAL A 90 -7.34 2.14 35.14
C VAL A 90 -7.45 0.64 34.84
N ARG A 91 -8.14 -0.10 35.72
CA ARG A 91 -8.37 -1.53 35.55
C ARG A 91 -9.12 -1.84 34.24
N ILE A 92 -10.13 -1.04 33.89
CA ILE A 92 -10.87 -1.21 32.62
C ILE A 92 -9.93 -1.07 31.42
N TYR A 93 -9.09 -0.02 31.36
CA TYR A 93 -8.16 0.14 30.23
C TYR A 93 -7.12 -0.98 30.15
N LEU A 94 -6.59 -1.43 31.30
CA LEU A 94 -5.66 -2.56 31.33
C LEU A 94 -6.32 -3.86 30.85
N ASN A 95 -7.57 -4.11 31.24
CA ASN A 95 -8.36 -5.24 30.75
C ASN A 95 -8.58 -5.16 29.23
N ILE A 96 -8.92 -3.99 28.69
CA ILE A 96 -9.10 -3.81 27.24
C ILE A 96 -7.83 -4.18 26.48
N PHE A 97 -6.65 -3.75 26.95
CA PHE A 97 -5.39 -4.15 26.32
C PHE A 97 -5.09 -5.64 26.47
N MET A 98 -5.45 -6.26 27.61
CA MET A 98 -5.30 -7.70 27.83
C MET A 98 -6.24 -8.52 26.96
N GLU A 99 -7.49 -8.10 26.77
CA GLU A 99 -8.44 -8.71 25.85
C GLU A 99 -7.95 -8.59 24.41
N ALA A 100 -7.51 -7.40 23.98
CA ALA A 100 -6.94 -7.22 22.65
C ALA A 100 -5.71 -8.12 22.41
N LEU A 101 -4.87 -8.33 23.43
CA LEU A 101 -3.73 -9.25 23.36
C LEU A 101 -4.17 -10.71 23.14
N LYS A 102 -5.28 -11.13 23.76
CA LYS A 102 -5.82 -12.49 23.68
C LYS A 102 -6.60 -12.71 22.37
N GLU A 103 -7.52 -11.79 22.04
CA GLU A 103 -8.58 -11.98 21.05
C GLU A 103 -8.31 -11.39 19.66
N ALA A 104 -7.36 -10.46 19.51
CA ALA A 104 -7.07 -9.91 18.18
C ALA A 104 -6.53 -10.99 17.24
N ASP A 105 -6.93 -10.96 15.97
CA ASP A 105 -6.45 -11.93 14.98
C ASP A 105 -5.05 -11.58 14.47
N ASP A 106 -4.75 -10.28 14.33
CA ASP A 106 -3.51 -9.82 13.73
C ASP A 106 -2.39 -9.57 14.77
N PRO A 107 -1.15 -10.03 14.51
CA PRO A 107 -0.03 -9.86 15.44
C PRO A 107 0.37 -8.40 15.71
N GLU A 108 0.09 -7.48 14.79
CA GLU A 108 0.45 -6.07 14.93
C GLU A 108 -0.40 -5.40 16.00
N THR A 109 -1.71 -5.65 16.01
CA THR A 109 -2.64 -5.19 17.03
C THR A 109 -2.30 -5.77 18.40
N LYS A 110 -1.95 -7.06 18.49
CA LYS A 110 -1.44 -7.66 19.74
C LYS A 110 -0.19 -6.94 20.27
N SER A 111 0.76 -6.64 19.39
CA SER A 111 1.97 -5.88 19.75
C SER A 111 1.64 -4.44 20.19
N LYS A 112 0.70 -3.76 19.51
CA LYS A 112 0.22 -2.43 19.91
C LYS A 112 -0.47 -2.48 21.28
N ALA A 113 -1.24 -3.52 21.57
CA ALA A 113 -1.88 -3.71 22.87
C ALA A 113 -0.84 -3.89 23.99
N ALA A 114 0.14 -4.78 23.80
CA ALA A 114 1.25 -4.99 24.75
C ALA A 114 2.05 -3.70 25.00
N ASN A 115 2.38 -2.94 23.94
CA ASN A 115 3.04 -1.65 24.05
C ASN A 115 2.21 -0.63 24.82
N SER A 116 0.90 -0.58 24.57
CA SER A 116 -0.02 0.36 25.21
C SER A 116 -0.21 0.02 26.69
N LEU A 117 -0.30 -1.26 27.04
CA LEU A 117 -0.38 -1.75 28.41
C LEU A 117 0.81 -1.27 29.23
N PHE A 118 2.04 -1.60 28.82
CA PHE A 118 3.23 -1.23 29.61
C PHE A 118 3.53 0.27 29.58
N LEU A 119 3.24 0.98 28.47
CA LEU A 119 3.33 2.43 28.45
C LEU A 119 2.37 3.06 29.45
N PHE A 120 1.13 2.57 29.50
CA PHE A 120 0.12 3.10 30.40
C PHE A 120 0.50 2.87 31.86
N VAL A 121 0.95 1.66 32.21
CA VAL A 121 1.48 1.34 33.55
C VAL A 121 2.66 2.25 33.91
N GLN A 122 3.64 2.40 33.00
CA GLN A 122 4.79 3.26 33.26
C GLN A 122 4.37 4.72 33.51
N ARG A 123 3.47 5.26 32.68
CA ARG A 123 2.98 6.64 32.83
C ARG A 123 2.15 6.84 34.09
N LEU A 124 1.34 5.84 34.45
CA LEU A 124 0.56 5.84 35.69
C LEU A 124 1.50 5.94 36.89
N LEU A 125 2.54 5.12 36.94
CA LEU A 125 3.56 5.21 37.97
C LEU A 125 4.20 6.60 37.94
N GLU A 126 4.79 7.06 36.84
CA GLU A 126 5.44 8.37 36.74
C GLU A 126 4.62 9.56 37.27
N LYS A 127 3.29 9.60 37.03
CA LYS A 127 2.42 10.76 37.38
C LYS A 127 1.64 10.66 38.68
N SER A 128 1.60 9.50 39.33
CA SER A 128 0.83 9.34 40.57
C SER A 128 1.51 10.12 41.71
N HIS A 129 0.85 11.13 42.28
CA HIS A 129 1.36 11.94 43.41
C HIS A 129 0.57 11.75 44.73
N ASN A 130 -0.63 11.16 44.69
CA ASN A 130 -1.52 10.90 45.85
C ASN A 130 -1.41 9.44 46.37
N ASP A 131 -2.19 9.05 47.39
CA ASP A 131 -2.23 7.68 47.98
C ASP A 131 -2.29 6.60 46.88
N GLN A 132 -1.15 5.94 46.63
CA GLN A 132 -0.93 5.08 45.45
C GLN A 132 -1.41 3.65 45.69
N ARG A 133 -1.73 3.28 46.93
CA ARG A 133 -2.04 1.90 47.32
C ARG A 133 -3.18 1.28 46.49
N PRO A 134 -4.29 1.98 46.19
CA PRO A 134 -5.35 1.41 45.35
C PRO A 134 -4.90 1.08 43.92
N TYR A 135 -4.02 1.90 43.32
CA TYR A 135 -3.47 1.66 41.99
C TYR A 135 -2.46 0.51 41.99
N MET A 136 -1.66 0.39 43.05
CA MET A 136 -0.73 -0.73 43.21
C MET A 136 -1.44 -2.07 43.34
N THR A 137 -2.59 -2.13 44.03
CA THR A 137 -3.44 -3.33 44.07
C THR A 137 -3.93 -3.74 42.69
N VAL A 138 -4.37 -2.77 41.87
CA VAL A 138 -4.80 -3.02 40.48
C VAL A 138 -3.64 -3.56 39.64
N LEU A 139 -2.45 -2.96 39.76
CA LEU A 139 -1.26 -3.42 39.04
C LEU A 139 -0.84 -4.83 39.46
N ALA A 140 -0.87 -5.13 40.77
CA ALA A 140 -0.55 -6.46 41.28
C ALA A 140 -1.47 -7.54 40.69
N GLN A 141 -2.77 -7.28 40.62
CA GLN A 141 -3.74 -8.18 39.99
C GLN A 141 -3.46 -8.37 38.49
N VAL A 142 -3.23 -7.27 37.76
CA VAL A 142 -2.92 -7.35 36.32
C VAL A 142 -1.61 -8.10 36.08
N PHE A 143 -0.58 -7.90 36.89
CA PHE A 143 0.69 -8.62 36.76
C PHE A 143 0.56 -10.10 37.09
N HIS A 144 -0.28 -10.46 38.06
CA HIS A 144 -0.63 -11.86 38.30
C HIS A 144 -1.34 -12.46 37.07
N GLU A 145 -2.32 -11.79 36.49
CA GLU A 145 -3.02 -12.26 35.28
C GLU A 145 -2.10 -12.36 34.07
N ILE A 146 -1.14 -11.45 33.92
CA ILE A 146 -0.11 -11.55 32.88
C ILE A 146 0.72 -12.80 33.12
N ASN A 147 1.11 -13.08 34.36
CA ASN A 147 1.96 -14.23 34.68
C ASN A 147 1.30 -15.59 34.35
N GLU A 148 -0.02 -15.65 34.37
CA GLU A 148 -0.82 -16.83 34.00
C GLU A 148 -1.10 -16.95 32.49
N LEU A 149 -0.61 -16.01 31.67
CA LEU A 149 -0.79 -16.10 30.22
C LEU A 149 0.07 -17.22 29.62
N PRO A 150 -0.36 -17.81 28.48
CA PRO A 150 0.49 -18.68 27.70
C PRO A 150 1.77 -17.99 27.23
N ASP A 151 2.86 -18.74 27.19
CA ASP A 151 4.20 -18.35 26.69
C ASP A 151 4.17 -17.56 25.38
N SER A 152 3.27 -17.90 24.46
CA SER A 152 3.14 -17.21 23.17
C SER A 152 2.71 -15.74 23.32
N LEU A 153 1.83 -15.43 24.28
CA LEU A 153 1.39 -14.07 24.59
C LEU A 153 2.41 -13.35 25.47
N LEU A 154 3.04 -14.06 26.41
CA LEU A 154 4.15 -13.55 27.21
C LEU A 154 5.29 -13.06 26.32
N PHE A 155 5.63 -13.79 25.25
CA PHE A 155 6.67 -13.36 24.32
C PHE A 155 6.31 -12.08 23.55
N ILE A 156 5.03 -11.76 23.35
CA ILE A 156 4.61 -10.47 22.77
C ILE A 156 4.86 -9.34 23.77
N LEU A 157 4.56 -9.57 25.05
CA LEU A 157 4.80 -8.60 26.13
C LEU A 157 6.29 -8.36 26.37
N ILE A 158 7.10 -9.41 26.41
CA ILE A 158 8.57 -9.33 26.55
C ILE A 158 9.19 -8.48 25.43
N ARG A 159 8.64 -8.55 24.21
CA ARG A 159 9.06 -7.76 23.03
C ARG A 159 8.54 -6.33 23.01
N SER A 160 7.78 -5.91 24.03
CA SER A 160 7.29 -4.53 24.13
C SER A 160 8.43 -3.53 24.16
N ARG A 161 8.22 -2.37 23.53
CA ARG A 161 9.14 -1.23 23.58
C ARG A 161 9.27 -0.67 25.00
N TYR A 162 8.26 -0.90 25.83
CA TYR A 162 8.23 -0.49 27.23
C TYR A 162 8.60 -1.67 28.12
N ARG A 163 9.69 -1.50 28.87
CA ARG A 163 10.44 -2.56 29.54
C ARG A 163 9.96 -2.79 30.96
N LEU A 164 9.62 -4.04 31.30
CA LEU A 164 9.16 -4.43 32.64
C LEU A 164 10.21 -4.17 33.72
N ASP A 165 11.51 -4.35 33.44
CA ASP A 165 12.58 -4.06 34.41
C ASP A 165 12.63 -2.58 34.82
N ARG A 166 12.27 -1.66 33.91
CA ARG A 166 12.16 -0.22 34.24
C ARG A 166 10.92 0.07 35.07
N ILE A 167 9.82 -0.62 34.79
CA ILE A 167 8.59 -0.53 35.59
C ILE A 167 8.84 -1.08 37.00
N ALA A 168 9.55 -2.21 37.11
CA ALA A 168 9.94 -2.82 38.36
C ALA A 168 10.82 -1.90 39.21
N ARG A 169 11.77 -1.16 38.63
CA ARG A 169 12.54 -0.10 39.34
C ARG A 169 11.63 0.95 39.95
N LEU A 170 10.66 1.45 39.17
CA LEU A 170 9.72 2.46 39.66
C LEU A 170 8.86 1.93 40.81
N ILE A 171 8.49 0.65 40.79
CA ILE A 171 7.72 0.00 41.86
C ILE A 171 8.60 -0.15 43.11
N LEU A 172 9.83 -0.63 42.95
CA LEU A 172 10.79 -0.79 44.04
C LEU A 172 11.09 0.53 44.77
N GLU A 173 11.21 1.65 44.04
CA GLU A 173 11.43 2.99 44.61
C GLU A 173 10.23 3.52 45.43
N ARG A 174 9.04 2.92 45.30
CA ARG A 174 7.77 3.49 45.79
C ARG A 174 7.10 2.75 46.96
N GLY A 175 7.52 1.53 47.28
CA GLY A 175 7.08 0.81 48.49
C GLY A 175 6.58 -0.61 48.26
N GLU A 176 6.05 -1.22 49.32
CA GLU A 176 5.84 -2.68 49.46
C GLU A 176 4.71 -3.28 48.62
N ASP A 177 3.66 -2.51 48.31
CA ASP A 177 2.46 -3.03 47.63
C ASP A 177 2.76 -3.41 46.17
N GLY A 178 2.51 -4.67 45.80
CA GLY A 178 2.70 -5.19 44.44
C GLY A 178 4.13 -5.64 44.09
N ILE A 179 5.08 -5.57 45.05
CA ILE A 179 6.45 -6.08 44.87
C ILE A 179 6.44 -7.57 44.52
N GLN A 180 5.69 -8.38 45.26
CA GLN A 180 5.68 -9.84 45.08
C GLN A 180 5.24 -10.23 43.66
N GLN A 181 4.12 -9.69 43.18
CA GLN A 181 3.58 -9.99 41.85
C GLN A 181 4.51 -9.47 40.74
N THR A 182 5.17 -8.33 40.98
CA THR A 182 6.19 -7.79 40.06
C THR A 182 7.42 -8.69 40.00
N ALA A 183 7.92 -9.17 41.16
CA ALA A 183 9.07 -10.05 41.25
C ALA A 183 8.79 -11.40 40.56
N LEU A 184 7.62 -12.00 40.82
CA LEU A 184 7.19 -13.24 40.16
C LEU A 184 7.13 -13.08 38.64
N LEU A 185 6.50 -12.00 38.16
CA LEU A 185 6.37 -11.74 36.73
C LEU A 185 7.74 -11.49 36.08
N LEU A 186 8.60 -10.70 36.71
CA LEU A 186 9.94 -10.39 36.20
C LEU A 186 10.83 -11.65 36.18
N PHE A 187 10.76 -12.48 37.21
CA PHE A 187 11.43 -13.79 37.26
C PHE A 187 10.99 -14.66 36.08
N HIS A 188 9.68 -14.75 35.82
CA HIS A 188 9.15 -15.51 34.69
C HIS A 188 9.66 -14.95 33.36
N PHE A 189 9.69 -13.62 33.20
CA PHE A 189 10.21 -12.98 31.99
C PHE A 189 11.70 -13.27 31.76
N HIS A 190 12.53 -13.25 32.82
CA HIS A 190 13.94 -13.60 32.72
C HIS A 190 14.13 -15.08 32.38
N SER A 191 13.43 -15.97 33.08
CA SER A 191 13.47 -17.42 32.80
C SER A 191 13.10 -17.71 31.35
N PHE A 192 11.98 -17.16 30.88
CA PHE A 192 11.56 -17.28 29.49
C PHE A 192 12.62 -16.75 28.52
N THR A 193 13.16 -15.56 28.79
CA THR A 193 14.17 -14.91 27.93
C THR A 193 15.43 -15.77 27.79
N TYR A 194 15.95 -16.31 28.90
CA TYR A 194 17.18 -17.09 28.88
C TYR A 194 17.00 -18.44 28.20
N HIS A 195 15.88 -19.13 28.46
CA HIS A 195 15.54 -20.36 27.74
C HIS A 195 15.33 -20.11 26.24
N TYR A 196 14.68 -19.00 25.88
CA TYR A 196 14.51 -18.60 24.48
C TYR A 196 15.85 -18.47 23.77
N TRP A 197 16.83 -17.77 24.36
CA TRP A 197 18.15 -17.58 23.75
C TRP A 197 18.99 -18.84 23.74
N LEU A 198 18.89 -19.73 24.73
CA LEU A 198 19.56 -21.04 24.72
C LEU A 198 19.01 -22.00 23.66
N ASN A 199 17.74 -21.82 23.28
CA ASN A 199 17.13 -22.57 22.17
C ASN A 199 17.54 -22.01 20.79
N GLN A 200 18.18 -20.85 20.73
CA GLN A 200 18.81 -20.36 19.50
C GLN A 200 20.21 -20.98 19.33
N PRO A 201 20.79 -20.94 18.12
CA PRO A 201 22.18 -21.33 17.92
C PRO A 201 23.14 -20.46 18.75
N ASP A 202 24.14 -21.08 19.38
CA ASP A 202 25.16 -20.38 20.18
C ASP A 202 25.88 -19.34 19.32
N PRO A 203 25.77 -18.03 19.63
CA PRO A 203 26.22 -16.96 18.74
C PRO A 203 27.65 -17.09 18.20
N PRO A 204 28.69 -17.36 19.03
CA PRO A 204 30.04 -17.54 18.52
C PRO A 204 30.17 -18.76 17.59
N LYS A 205 29.58 -19.90 17.94
CA LYS A 205 29.65 -21.12 17.11
C LYS A 205 28.90 -20.96 15.79
N ALA A 206 27.74 -20.32 15.85
CA ALA A 206 26.92 -20.00 14.70
C ALA A 206 27.67 -19.07 13.73
N PHE A 207 28.28 -18.02 14.26
CA PHE A 207 29.08 -17.06 13.47
C PHE A 207 30.34 -17.70 12.87
N GLN A 208 31.00 -18.58 13.63
CA GLN A 208 32.13 -19.37 13.15
C GLN A 208 31.75 -20.23 11.93
N SER A 209 30.63 -20.95 12.03
CA SER A 209 30.14 -21.83 10.98
C SER A 209 29.77 -21.06 9.70
N ASP A 210 29.17 -19.88 9.82
CA ASP A 210 28.75 -19.09 8.65
C ASP A 210 29.92 -18.51 7.87
N LEU A 211 31.04 -18.22 8.55
CA LEU A 211 32.27 -17.77 7.91
C LEU A 211 33.17 -18.92 7.45
N GLY A 212 32.78 -20.18 7.71
CA GLY A 212 33.58 -21.36 7.36
C GLY A 212 34.95 -21.40 8.06
N LEU A 213 35.03 -20.89 9.29
CA LEU A 213 36.30 -20.79 10.04
C LEU A 213 36.50 -22.00 10.98
N ASP A 214 37.74 -22.47 11.10
CA ASP A 214 38.10 -23.51 12.07
C ASP A 214 38.05 -23.02 13.53
N SER A 215 38.30 -21.73 13.74
CA SER A 215 38.19 -21.07 15.05
C SER A 215 38.00 -19.57 14.89
N LEU A 216 37.23 -18.95 15.79
CA LEU A 216 37.15 -17.50 15.85
C LEU A 216 38.43 -16.89 16.45
N PRO A 217 38.90 -15.76 15.92
CA PRO A 217 39.93 -14.97 16.58
C PRO A 217 39.49 -14.51 17.98
N LYS A 218 40.41 -14.51 18.95
CA LYS A 218 40.09 -14.19 20.36
C LYS A 218 39.44 -12.81 20.56
N ASP A 219 39.88 -11.83 19.77
CA ASP A 219 39.33 -10.47 19.74
C ASP A 219 37.86 -10.45 19.29
N VAL A 220 37.50 -11.30 18.33
CA VAL A 220 36.14 -11.45 17.80
C VAL A 220 35.28 -12.28 18.74
N GLU A 221 35.80 -13.39 19.25
CA GLU A 221 35.12 -14.27 20.22
C GLU A 221 34.73 -13.50 21.49
N ALA A 222 35.59 -12.60 21.97
CA ALA A 222 35.33 -11.77 23.14
C ALA A 222 34.08 -10.86 22.98
N ILE A 223 33.75 -10.44 21.75
CA ILE A 223 32.56 -9.62 21.48
C ILE A 223 31.28 -10.42 21.77
N PHE A 224 31.28 -11.74 21.55
CA PHE A 224 30.12 -12.59 21.79
C PHE A 224 29.98 -13.03 23.25
N SER A 225 31.02 -12.84 24.07
CA SER A 225 31.05 -13.29 25.47
C SER A 225 29.83 -12.89 26.30
N PRO A 226 29.29 -11.65 26.23
CA PRO A 226 28.20 -11.20 27.12
C PRO A 226 26.87 -11.96 26.95
N PHE A 227 26.69 -12.70 25.85
CA PHE A 227 25.44 -13.39 25.51
C PHE A 227 25.70 -14.76 24.85
N SER A 228 26.91 -15.30 25.05
CA SER A 228 27.20 -16.71 24.73
C SER A 228 26.32 -17.65 25.53
N HIS A 229 26.10 -18.88 25.05
CA HIS A 229 25.33 -19.87 25.81
C HIS A 229 25.90 -20.08 27.21
N ARG A 230 27.24 -20.06 27.35
CA ARG A 230 27.90 -20.12 28.65
C ARG A 230 27.39 -19.01 29.60
N ARG A 231 27.39 -17.75 29.14
CA ARG A 231 26.95 -16.63 29.97
C ARG A 231 25.46 -16.71 30.29
N ILE A 232 24.64 -17.17 29.35
CA ILE A 232 23.19 -17.35 29.60
C ILE A 232 22.94 -18.48 30.61
N THR A 233 23.73 -19.56 30.59
CA THR A 233 23.66 -20.62 31.61
C THR A 233 24.09 -20.10 32.99
N GLU A 234 25.11 -19.25 33.07
CA GLU A 234 25.48 -18.57 34.32
C GLU A 234 24.33 -17.68 34.84
N LEU A 235 23.66 -16.93 33.96
CA LEU A 235 22.49 -16.11 34.34
C LEU A 235 21.29 -16.96 34.81
N LEU A 236 21.09 -18.16 34.27
CA LEU A 236 20.09 -19.09 34.77
C LEU A 236 20.44 -19.61 36.17
N GLN A 237 21.72 -19.87 36.45
CA GLN A 237 22.16 -20.24 37.80
C GLN A 237 21.92 -19.10 38.79
N ASP A 238 22.25 -17.87 38.40
CA ASP A 238 21.97 -16.66 39.19
C ASP A 238 20.44 -16.53 39.46
N LEU A 239 19.60 -16.88 38.47
CA LEU A 239 18.15 -16.87 38.60
C LEU A 239 17.65 -17.96 39.57
N ASP A 240 18.20 -19.16 39.50
CA ASP A 240 17.88 -20.28 40.41
C ASP A 240 18.21 -19.92 41.87
N GLU A 241 19.29 -19.15 42.10
CA GLU A 241 19.63 -18.63 43.44
C GLU A 241 18.66 -17.56 43.96
N ILE A 242 17.96 -16.84 43.07
CA ILE A 242 16.95 -15.84 43.44
C ILE A 242 15.60 -16.50 43.74
N SER A 243 15.31 -17.66 43.13
CA SER A 243 14.02 -18.35 43.27
C SER A 243 13.54 -18.50 44.73
N PRO A 244 14.38 -18.92 45.71
CA PRO A 244 13.94 -19.03 47.11
C PRO A 244 13.59 -17.68 47.77
N LEU A 245 14.14 -16.57 47.27
CA LEU A 245 13.88 -15.23 47.80
C LEU A 245 12.51 -14.70 47.37
N LEU A 246 11.90 -15.24 46.31
CA LEU A 246 10.61 -14.77 45.80
C LEU A 246 9.49 -14.86 46.85
N ASP A 247 9.52 -15.89 47.69
CA ASP A 247 8.55 -16.08 48.78
C ASP A 247 9.09 -15.58 50.13
N ALA A 248 10.41 -15.68 50.35
CA ALA A 248 11.02 -15.37 51.64
C ALA A 248 11.29 -13.87 51.86
N ASP A 249 11.71 -13.15 50.81
CA ASP A 249 12.05 -11.73 50.83
C ASP A 249 11.86 -11.09 49.44
N PRO A 250 10.59 -10.85 49.02
CA PRO A 250 10.27 -10.33 47.70
C PRO A 250 10.96 -9.00 47.33
N PRO A 251 11.15 -8.02 48.24
CA PRO A 251 11.91 -6.80 47.97
C PRO A 251 13.35 -7.09 47.52
N SER A 252 14.09 -7.91 48.28
CA SER A 252 15.46 -8.30 47.92
C SER A 252 15.52 -9.12 46.64
N ALA A 253 14.51 -9.97 46.38
CA ALA A 253 14.40 -10.68 45.13
C ALA A 253 14.23 -9.72 43.93
N LEU A 254 13.33 -8.74 44.05
CA LEU A 254 13.09 -7.74 43.02
C LEU A 254 14.33 -6.88 42.74
N GLU A 255 15.05 -6.46 43.78
CA GLU A 255 16.32 -5.73 43.67
C GLU A 255 17.34 -6.49 42.81
N ARG A 256 17.51 -7.80 43.04
CA ARG A 256 18.42 -8.62 42.24
C ARG A 256 17.94 -8.81 40.80
N LEU A 257 16.64 -9.07 40.60
CA LEU A 257 16.06 -9.30 39.26
C LEU A 257 16.20 -8.08 38.35
N VAL A 258 16.00 -6.88 38.89
CA VAL A 258 16.07 -5.61 38.16
C VAL A 258 17.45 -5.32 37.56
N GLU A 259 18.51 -5.85 38.17
CA GLU A 259 19.90 -5.72 37.70
C GLU A 259 20.29 -6.80 36.67
N MET A 260 19.46 -7.84 36.51
CA MET A 260 19.73 -8.89 35.53
C MET A 260 19.46 -8.39 34.10
N PRO A 261 20.22 -8.86 33.09
CA PRO A 261 19.95 -8.51 31.70
C PRO A 261 18.56 -8.99 31.26
N ALA A 262 17.71 -8.06 30.83
CA ALA A 262 16.39 -8.35 30.29
C ALA A 262 16.46 -8.57 28.77
N TYR A 263 15.39 -9.09 28.16
CA TYR A 263 15.31 -9.33 26.72
C TYR A 263 15.75 -8.13 25.87
N GLY A 264 15.32 -6.91 26.24
CA GLY A 264 15.71 -5.69 25.55
C GLY A 264 17.23 -5.45 25.51
N ASP A 265 17.97 -5.86 26.54
CA ASP A 265 19.43 -5.73 26.56
C ASP A 265 20.11 -6.65 25.55
N PHE A 266 19.56 -7.86 25.33
CA PHE A 266 20.01 -8.75 24.25
C PHE A 266 19.76 -8.11 22.89
N VAL A 267 18.54 -7.61 22.65
CA VAL A 267 18.18 -6.95 21.39
C VAL A 267 19.09 -5.75 21.12
N ASP A 268 19.31 -4.89 22.11
CA ASP A 268 20.20 -3.72 22.02
C ASP A 268 21.65 -4.12 21.77
N TYR A 269 22.10 -5.27 22.29
CA TYR A 269 23.43 -5.79 22.00
C TYR A 269 23.53 -6.32 20.56
N TYR A 270 22.58 -7.14 20.11
CA TYR A 270 22.52 -7.63 18.73
C TYR A 270 22.43 -6.49 17.71
N ALA A 271 21.74 -5.40 18.02
CA ALA A 271 21.68 -4.21 17.17
C ALA A 271 23.06 -3.54 17.00
N ARG A 272 23.88 -3.53 18.05
CA ARG A 272 25.24 -2.95 18.05
C ARG A 272 26.30 -3.90 17.49
N LEU A 273 26.05 -5.21 17.54
CA LEU A 273 27.00 -6.26 17.18
C LEU A 273 27.62 -6.11 15.78
N PRO A 274 26.86 -5.81 14.69
CA PRO A 274 27.45 -5.57 13.37
C PRO A 274 28.48 -4.44 13.34
N LYS A 275 28.28 -3.40 14.16
CA LYS A 275 29.20 -2.27 14.28
C LYS A 275 30.46 -2.66 15.06
N LEU A 276 30.29 -3.37 16.19
CA LEU A 276 31.41 -3.84 17.00
C LEU A 276 32.34 -4.76 16.20
N LEU A 277 31.76 -5.74 15.48
CA LEU A 277 32.51 -6.65 14.60
C LEU A 277 33.29 -5.89 13.52
N PHE A 278 32.66 -4.88 12.93
CA PHE A 278 33.31 -4.05 11.92
C PHE A 278 34.47 -3.21 12.48
N GLU A 279 34.33 -2.68 13.70
CA GLU A 279 35.34 -1.82 14.34
C GLU A 279 36.56 -2.61 14.81
N VAL A 280 36.38 -3.80 15.37
CA VAL A 280 37.49 -4.62 15.91
C VAL A 280 38.51 -5.00 14.84
N ARG A 281 38.09 -5.15 13.59
CA ARG A 281 38.98 -5.46 12.47
C ARG A 281 38.86 -4.48 11.31
N LYS A 282 38.63 -3.20 11.63
CA LYS A 282 38.35 -2.15 10.63
C LYS A 282 39.40 -2.14 9.51
N GLY A 283 38.93 -2.15 8.27
CA GLY A 283 39.77 -2.12 7.07
C GLY A 283 40.22 -3.49 6.57
N SER A 284 39.82 -4.58 7.23
CA SER A 284 40.03 -5.95 6.75
C SER A 284 38.82 -6.48 5.97
N ARG A 285 39.07 -7.45 5.08
CA ARG A 285 38.02 -8.18 4.36
C ARG A 285 37.07 -8.90 5.33
N GLU A 286 37.63 -9.48 6.39
CA GLU A 286 36.90 -10.21 7.42
C GLU A 286 35.90 -9.32 8.18
N ALA A 287 36.21 -8.04 8.38
CA ALA A 287 35.28 -7.10 9.02
C ALA A 287 34.03 -6.84 8.18
N HIS A 288 34.17 -6.74 6.85
CA HIS A 288 33.04 -6.55 5.94
C HIS A 288 32.16 -7.80 5.85
N LEU A 289 32.78 -8.97 5.68
CA LEU A 289 32.08 -10.25 5.65
C LEU A 289 31.39 -10.55 6.98
N GLY A 290 32.10 -10.37 8.10
CA GLY A 290 31.56 -10.59 9.44
C GLY A 290 30.37 -9.67 9.74
N ARG A 291 30.43 -8.41 9.31
CA ARG A 291 29.29 -7.49 9.42
C ARG A 291 28.08 -7.98 8.62
N LEU A 292 28.28 -8.42 7.38
CA LEU A 292 27.19 -8.91 6.52
C LEU A 292 26.54 -10.17 7.12
N VAL A 293 27.34 -11.16 7.47
CA VAL A 293 26.88 -12.42 8.07
C VAL A 293 26.11 -12.17 9.37
N CYS A 294 26.60 -11.26 10.21
CA CYS A 294 25.90 -10.87 11.44
C CYS A 294 24.52 -10.27 11.13
N LEU A 295 24.40 -9.40 10.12
CA LEU A 295 23.12 -8.80 9.74
C LEU A 295 22.14 -9.86 9.19
N LEU A 296 22.62 -10.80 8.37
CA LEU A 296 21.81 -11.92 7.89
C LEU A 296 21.31 -12.81 9.03
N ARG A 297 22.16 -13.07 10.04
CA ARG A 297 21.77 -13.79 11.27
C ARG A 297 20.69 -13.05 12.05
N VAL A 298 20.87 -11.75 12.27
CA VAL A 298 19.87 -10.92 12.97
C VAL A 298 18.50 -11.04 12.32
N LEU A 299 18.45 -10.99 10.98
CA LEU A 299 17.22 -11.12 10.20
C LEU A 299 16.62 -12.55 10.23
N GLY A 300 17.44 -13.57 10.49
CA GLY A 300 17.01 -14.96 10.60
C GLY A 300 16.41 -15.35 11.95
N ILE A 301 16.56 -14.52 13.00
CA ILE A 301 16.08 -14.82 14.36
C ILE A 301 14.78 -14.04 14.62
N GLU A 302 13.68 -14.75 14.90
CA GLU A 302 12.37 -14.13 15.14
C GLU A 302 12.37 -13.19 16.34
N GLY A 303 13.08 -13.56 17.41
CA GLY A 303 13.27 -12.75 18.61
C GLY A 303 14.16 -11.53 18.39
N LEU A 304 14.56 -11.21 17.15
CA LEU A 304 15.16 -9.93 16.80
C LEU A 304 14.27 -9.11 15.86
N SER A 305 13.01 -9.50 15.67
CA SER A 305 12.05 -8.77 14.83
C SER A 305 11.95 -7.27 15.10
N PRO A 306 12.09 -6.76 16.35
CA PRO A 306 12.05 -5.31 16.60
C PRO A 306 13.15 -4.53 15.88
N ILE A 307 14.28 -5.16 15.56
CA ILE A 307 15.44 -4.54 14.89
C ILE A 307 15.62 -5.01 13.45
N HIS A 308 14.74 -5.88 12.92
CA HIS A 308 14.85 -6.38 11.55
C HIS A 308 14.82 -5.27 10.52
N GLU A 309 13.93 -4.29 10.67
CA GLU A 309 13.84 -3.19 9.70
C GLU A 309 15.11 -2.33 9.68
N GLU A 310 15.72 -2.08 10.84
CA GLU A 310 17.01 -1.37 10.94
C GLU A 310 18.16 -2.22 10.37
N ALA A 311 18.18 -3.53 10.67
CA ALA A 311 19.15 -4.46 10.13
C ALA A 311 19.08 -4.53 8.59
N LEU A 312 17.89 -4.53 7.98
CA LEU A 312 17.73 -4.46 6.53
C LEU A 312 18.38 -3.19 5.95
N ARG A 313 18.17 -2.02 6.58
CA ARG A 313 18.80 -0.76 6.13
C ARG A 313 20.33 -0.83 6.21
N HIS A 314 20.89 -1.53 7.19
CA HIS A 314 22.34 -1.74 7.31
C HIS A 314 22.90 -2.80 6.37
N LEU A 315 22.11 -3.84 6.06
CA LEU A 315 22.48 -4.96 5.18
C LEU A 315 22.94 -4.45 3.82
N ASN A 316 22.17 -3.52 3.25
CA ASN A 316 22.48 -2.89 1.97
C ASN A 316 23.90 -2.27 1.95
N ARG A 317 24.28 -1.52 3.00
CA ARG A 317 25.62 -0.90 3.07
C ARG A 317 26.74 -1.93 3.14
N ALA A 318 26.51 -3.05 3.82
CA ALA A 318 27.50 -4.12 3.94
C ALA A 318 27.65 -4.87 2.60
N LEU A 319 26.53 -5.21 1.96
CA LEU A 319 26.53 -5.97 0.71
C LEU A 319 27.10 -5.18 -0.47
N ARG A 320 26.88 -3.86 -0.52
CA ARG A 320 27.48 -3.00 -1.55
C ARG A 320 29.00 -3.16 -1.62
N TRP A 321 29.68 -3.20 -0.48
CA TRP A 321 31.13 -3.39 -0.45
C TRP A 321 31.54 -4.75 -1.03
N ILE A 322 30.79 -5.80 -0.72
CA ILE A 322 31.03 -7.16 -1.24
C ILE A 322 30.85 -7.20 -2.76
N ILE A 323 29.83 -6.55 -3.30
CA ILE A 323 29.60 -6.47 -4.75
C ILE A 323 30.74 -5.71 -5.44
N GLU A 324 31.28 -4.66 -4.82
CA GLU A 324 32.31 -3.80 -5.42
C GLU A 324 33.74 -4.35 -5.30
N HIS A 325 34.03 -5.25 -4.34
CA HIS A 325 35.40 -5.66 -4.00
C HIS A 325 35.67 -7.17 -4.03
N GLU A 326 34.64 -8.02 -4.02
CA GLU A 326 34.82 -9.48 -4.04
C GLU A 326 34.70 -10.05 -5.46
N PRO A 327 35.26 -11.26 -5.70
CA PRO A 327 35.09 -11.96 -6.97
C PRO A 327 33.62 -12.30 -7.26
N LEU A 328 33.28 -12.39 -8.56
CA LEU A 328 31.94 -12.66 -9.06
C LEU A 328 31.20 -13.78 -8.32
N GLU A 329 31.83 -14.94 -8.14
CA GLU A 329 31.22 -16.10 -7.49
C GLU A 329 30.87 -15.84 -6.01
N VAL A 330 31.75 -15.13 -5.29
CA VAL A 330 31.51 -14.74 -3.90
C VAL A 330 30.37 -13.74 -3.81
N SER A 331 30.31 -12.77 -4.73
CA SER A 331 29.21 -11.80 -4.80
C SER A 331 27.87 -12.48 -5.09
N LYS A 332 27.84 -13.49 -5.98
CA LYS A 332 26.64 -14.28 -6.28
C LYS A 332 26.14 -15.04 -5.06
N ASP A 333 27.02 -15.73 -4.33
CA ASP A 333 26.65 -16.49 -3.13
C ASP A 333 26.00 -15.59 -2.07
N TYR A 334 26.60 -14.43 -1.78
CA TYR A 334 26.05 -13.50 -0.80
C TYR A 334 24.78 -12.79 -1.27
N LEU A 335 24.64 -12.53 -2.58
CA LEU A 335 23.39 -12.07 -3.16
C LEU A 335 22.28 -13.10 -2.95
N GLU A 336 22.52 -14.37 -3.26
CA GLU A 336 21.53 -15.43 -3.08
C GLU A 336 21.08 -15.56 -1.62
N GLN A 337 22.05 -15.59 -0.69
CA GLN A 337 21.76 -15.62 0.76
C GLN A 337 20.95 -14.40 1.20
N THR A 338 21.29 -13.22 0.69
CA THR A 338 20.57 -11.98 1.00
C THR A 338 19.14 -12.05 0.48
N PHE A 339 18.93 -12.48 -0.77
CA PHE A 339 17.59 -12.60 -1.34
C PHE A 339 16.74 -13.67 -0.63
N ARG A 340 17.34 -14.74 -0.12
CA ARG A 340 16.63 -15.72 0.72
C ARG A 340 16.03 -15.06 1.96
N VAL A 341 16.79 -14.16 2.61
CA VAL A 341 16.31 -13.39 3.76
C VAL A 341 15.23 -12.38 3.34
N LEU A 342 15.46 -11.64 2.24
CA LEU A 342 14.49 -10.66 1.74
C LEU A 342 13.15 -11.27 1.36
N ARG A 343 13.11 -12.52 0.85
CA ARG A 343 11.86 -13.24 0.56
C ARG A 343 10.98 -13.43 1.80
N VAL A 344 11.59 -13.64 2.98
CA VAL A 344 10.84 -13.73 4.24
C VAL A 344 10.44 -12.35 4.74
N SER A 345 11.33 -11.36 4.57
CA SER A 345 11.10 -9.98 5.04
C SER A 345 10.09 -9.19 4.21
N VAL A 346 9.90 -9.50 2.92
CA VAL A 346 9.07 -8.69 2.01
C VAL A 346 7.62 -8.61 2.46
N ALA A 347 7.08 -9.65 3.12
CA ALA A 347 5.71 -9.65 3.61
C ALA A 347 5.47 -8.59 4.71
N LYS A 348 6.47 -8.35 5.57
CA LYS A 348 6.39 -7.44 6.72
C LYS A 348 6.96 -6.05 6.41
N TYR A 349 8.04 -5.99 5.65
CA TYR A 349 8.82 -4.77 5.42
C TYR A 349 8.94 -4.46 3.92
N LYS A 350 7.80 -4.38 3.22
CA LYS A 350 7.71 -4.19 1.76
C LYS A 350 8.60 -3.04 1.25
N SER A 351 8.38 -1.82 1.76
CA SER A 351 9.12 -0.62 1.30
C SER A 351 10.63 -0.71 1.55
N THR A 352 11.04 -1.12 2.76
CA THR A 352 12.45 -1.28 3.11
C THR A 352 13.13 -2.36 2.25
N THR A 353 12.42 -3.45 1.95
CA THR A 353 12.91 -4.51 1.07
C THR A 353 13.14 -4.00 -0.36
N LEU A 354 12.18 -3.27 -0.93
CA LEU A 354 12.30 -2.70 -2.27
C LEU A 354 13.45 -1.68 -2.36
N ASN A 355 13.61 -0.84 -1.35
CA ASN A 355 14.76 0.07 -1.25
C ASN A 355 16.09 -0.68 -1.17
N CYS A 356 16.14 -1.83 -0.48
CA CYS A 356 17.34 -2.68 -0.49
C CYS A 356 17.61 -3.23 -1.89
N VAL A 357 16.58 -3.75 -2.58
CA VAL A 357 16.70 -4.24 -3.97
C VAL A 357 17.25 -3.16 -4.90
N LEU A 358 16.68 -1.96 -4.87
CA LEU A 358 17.13 -0.84 -5.71
C LEU A 358 18.62 -0.52 -5.48
N ASN A 359 19.02 -0.39 -4.22
CA ASN A 359 20.39 0.00 -3.88
C ASN A 359 21.41 -1.12 -4.20
N MET A 360 21.05 -2.39 -3.97
CA MET A 360 21.87 -3.53 -4.41
C MET A 360 22.00 -3.54 -5.92
N GLY A 361 20.90 -3.33 -6.65
CA GLY A 361 20.93 -3.28 -8.11
C GLY A 361 21.81 -2.14 -8.63
N ARG A 362 21.76 -0.95 -8.03
CA ARG A 362 22.70 0.14 -8.36
C ARG A 362 24.17 -0.29 -8.18
N ALA A 363 24.50 -1.01 -7.10
CA ALA A 363 25.85 -1.54 -6.90
C ALA A 363 26.23 -2.60 -7.95
N VAL A 364 25.31 -3.53 -8.24
CA VAL A 364 25.52 -4.59 -9.24
C VAL A 364 25.73 -4.01 -10.65
N TYR A 365 24.90 -3.08 -11.09
CA TYR A 365 25.02 -2.48 -12.43
C TYR A 365 26.32 -1.66 -12.59
N ASN A 366 26.84 -1.08 -11.49
CA ASN A 366 28.11 -0.36 -11.49
C ASN A 366 29.34 -1.27 -11.65
N THR A 367 29.23 -2.58 -11.41
CA THR A 367 30.33 -3.52 -11.65
C THR A 367 30.66 -3.68 -13.14
N GLU A 368 29.71 -3.31 -14.01
CA GLU A 368 29.78 -3.54 -15.45
C GLU A 368 29.89 -5.03 -15.87
N GLU A 369 29.58 -5.95 -14.96
CA GLU A 369 29.59 -7.39 -15.21
C GLU A 369 28.18 -7.87 -15.63
N SER A 370 27.98 -8.11 -16.93
CA SER A 370 26.66 -8.51 -17.47
C SER A 370 26.12 -9.81 -16.85
N ASP A 371 26.98 -10.77 -16.54
CA ASP A 371 26.58 -12.06 -15.93
C ASP A 371 26.08 -11.87 -14.49
N LEU A 372 26.66 -10.92 -13.74
CA LEU A 372 26.19 -10.58 -12.40
C LEU A 372 24.84 -9.88 -12.45
N VAL A 373 24.66 -9.00 -13.44
CA VAL A 373 23.41 -8.27 -13.66
C VAL A 373 22.27 -9.22 -14.03
N ASP A 374 22.50 -10.17 -14.94
CA ASP A 374 21.48 -11.17 -15.31
C ASP A 374 21.10 -12.06 -14.11
N PHE A 375 22.10 -12.55 -13.37
CA PHE A 375 21.86 -13.30 -12.13
C PHE A 375 21.07 -12.50 -11.09
N PHE A 376 21.41 -11.22 -10.89
CA PHE A 376 20.68 -10.34 -9.98
C PHE A 376 19.23 -10.11 -10.45
N ILE A 377 18.99 -9.93 -11.75
CA ILE A 377 17.63 -9.80 -12.29
C ILE A 377 16.81 -11.06 -11.98
N ASP A 378 17.41 -12.25 -12.06
CA ASP A 378 16.73 -13.50 -11.72
C ASP A 378 16.31 -13.56 -10.26
N LEU A 379 17.19 -13.10 -9.37
CA LEU A 379 16.86 -12.95 -7.96
C LEU A 379 15.73 -11.94 -7.74
N VAL A 380 15.74 -10.79 -8.41
CA VAL A 380 14.68 -9.77 -8.33
C VAL A 380 13.34 -10.31 -8.82
N VAL A 381 13.31 -10.98 -9.98
CA VAL A 381 12.09 -11.57 -10.52
C VAL A 381 11.57 -12.68 -9.59
N SER A 382 12.47 -13.50 -9.03
CA SER A 382 12.11 -14.57 -8.09
C SER A 382 11.61 -14.07 -6.72
N LEU A 383 12.00 -12.86 -6.32
CA LEU A 383 11.51 -12.23 -5.09
C LEU A 383 10.00 -11.94 -5.17
N GLY A 384 9.48 -11.77 -6.39
CA GLY A 384 8.08 -11.53 -6.67
C GLY A 384 7.74 -10.05 -6.84
N PHE A 385 6.59 -9.80 -7.49
CA PHE A 385 6.08 -8.47 -7.78
C PHE A 385 4.94 -8.11 -6.81
N GLN A 386 4.95 -6.90 -6.28
CA GLN A 386 3.87 -6.36 -5.45
C GLN A 386 2.74 -5.84 -6.35
N ALA A 387 1.68 -6.63 -6.52
CA ALA A 387 0.50 -6.22 -7.30
C ALA A 387 -0.37 -5.20 -6.52
N PRO A 388 -1.27 -4.45 -7.18
CA PRO A 388 -2.15 -3.49 -6.50
C PRO A 388 -3.05 -4.11 -5.44
N GLU A 389 -3.46 -5.38 -5.58
CA GLU A 389 -4.29 -6.12 -4.60
C GLU A 389 -5.47 -5.28 -4.07
N ILE A 390 -6.32 -4.80 -4.97
CA ILE A 390 -7.44 -3.91 -4.62
C ILE A 390 -8.47 -4.71 -3.79
N GLN A 391 -8.79 -4.19 -2.61
CA GLN A 391 -9.72 -4.79 -1.62
C GLN A 391 -11.05 -4.02 -1.51
N GLY A 392 -11.30 -3.05 -2.39
CA GLY A 392 -12.47 -2.18 -2.40
C GLY A 392 -12.19 -0.79 -1.82
N VAL A 393 -13.24 -0.14 -1.30
CA VAL A 393 -13.16 1.21 -0.71
C VAL A 393 -13.54 1.16 0.77
N GLY A 394 -12.75 1.81 1.62
CA GLY A 394 -13.01 1.91 3.06
C GLY A 394 -14.08 2.95 3.43
N GLU A 395 -14.55 2.90 4.67
CA GLU A 395 -15.49 3.91 5.21
C GLU A 395 -14.89 5.32 5.32
N ASP A 396 -13.57 5.43 5.27
CA ASP A 396 -12.82 6.69 5.09
C ASP A 396 -12.81 7.19 3.63
N TRP A 397 -13.57 6.51 2.76
CA TRP A 397 -13.72 6.74 1.33
C TRP A 397 -12.42 6.53 0.54
N GLN A 398 -11.42 5.87 1.12
CA GLN A 398 -10.15 5.58 0.45
C GLN A 398 -10.12 4.23 -0.23
N ILE A 399 -9.46 4.16 -1.40
CA ILE A 399 -9.22 2.88 -2.08
C ILE A 399 -8.24 2.06 -1.24
N ARG A 400 -8.68 0.87 -0.80
CA ARG A 400 -7.85 -0.10 -0.08
C ARG A 400 -7.07 -0.92 -1.10
N ALA A 401 -5.78 -0.69 -1.15
CA ALA A 401 -4.85 -1.37 -2.06
C ALA A 401 -3.46 -1.51 -1.42
N ASN A 402 -2.63 -2.38 -1.98
CA ASN A 402 -1.24 -2.56 -1.62
C ASN A 402 -0.43 -1.28 -1.91
N GLN A 403 -0.07 -0.56 -0.84
CA GLN A 403 0.67 0.70 -0.92
C GLN A 403 2.08 0.53 -1.52
N ALA A 404 2.65 -0.68 -1.51
CA ALA A 404 3.98 -0.94 -2.04
C ALA A 404 4.01 -1.11 -3.58
N HIS A 405 2.86 -1.25 -4.24
CA HIS A 405 2.83 -1.61 -5.66
C HIS A 405 3.46 -0.53 -6.56
N ILE A 406 3.13 0.76 -6.36
CA ILE A 406 3.76 1.87 -7.10
C ILE A 406 5.27 1.94 -6.80
N GLN A 407 5.66 1.78 -5.54
CA GLN A 407 7.08 1.74 -5.17
C GLN A 407 7.82 0.59 -5.86
N ASN A 408 7.18 -0.55 -6.04
CA ASN A 408 7.77 -1.70 -6.73
C ASN A 408 7.96 -1.41 -8.22
N ILE A 409 6.95 -0.82 -8.88
CA ILE A 409 7.06 -0.36 -10.29
C ILE A 409 8.22 0.61 -10.42
N ARG A 410 8.29 1.65 -9.58
CA ARG A 410 9.38 2.64 -9.56
C ARG A 410 10.73 1.99 -9.37
N THR A 411 10.85 1.08 -8.41
CA THR A 411 12.08 0.34 -8.15
C THR A 411 12.57 -0.40 -9.39
N TRP A 412 11.66 -1.09 -10.11
CA TRP A 412 12.03 -1.82 -11.31
C TRP A 412 12.35 -0.89 -12.49
N LEU A 413 11.60 0.22 -12.65
CA LEU A 413 11.88 1.25 -13.65
C LEU A 413 13.26 1.89 -13.43
N GLU A 414 13.58 2.29 -12.21
CA GLU A 414 14.88 2.86 -11.86
C GLU A 414 16.04 1.88 -12.13
N LEU A 415 15.82 0.57 -11.92
CA LEU A 415 16.82 -0.45 -12.29
C LEU A 415 16.98 -0.59 -13.81
N ILE A 416 15.86 -0.54 -14.56
CA ILE A 416 15.86 -0.56 -16.03
C ILE A 416 16.60 0.66 -16.58
N GLU A 417 16.37 1.84 -16.00
CA GLU A 417 16.99 3.11 -16.39
C GLU A 417 18.53 3.07 -16.33
N LEU A 418 19.11 2.26 -15.43
CA LEU A 418 20.57 2.14 -15.30
C LEU A 418 21.22 1.62 -16.59
N LYS A 419 20.75 0.47 -17.11
CA LYS A 419 21.22 -0.12 -18.37
C LYS A 419 20.09 -0.90 -19.07
N PRO A 420 19.20 -0.24 -19.84
CA PRO A 420 18.01 -0.85 -20.43
C PRO A 420 18.29 -2.10 -21.29
N VAL A 421 19.45 -2.15 -21.95
CA VAL A 421 19.87 -3.28 -22.80
C VAL A 421 20.08 -4.56 -21.99
N TRP A 422 20.60 -4.45 -20.77
CA TRP A 422 20.82 -5.59 -19.86
C TRP A 422 19.54 -5.96 -19.11
N SER A 423 18.61 -5.01 -18.97
CA SER A 423 17.37 -5.20 -18.22
C SER A 423 16.21 -5.77 -19.05
N LYS A 424 16.43 -6.31 -20.26
CA LYS A 424 15.36 -6.84 -21.13
C LYS A 424 14.44 -7.83 -20.42
N LYS A 425 15.02 -8.76 -19.65
CA LYS A 425 14.27 -9.73 -18.85
C LYS A 425 13.40 -9.05 -17.80
N LEU A 426 13.93 -8.05 -17.09
CA LEU A 426 13.19 -7.26 -16.11
C LEU A 426 12.05 -6.45 -16.75
N ILE A 427 12.27 -5.86 -17.93
CA ILE A 427 11.22 -5.17 -18.71
C ILE A 427 10.10 -6.15 -19.06
N SER A 428 10.43 -7.32 -19.62
CA SER A 428 9.44 -8.34 -19.99
C SER A 428 8.67 -8.86 -18.77
N SER A 429 9.36 -9.13 -17.65
CA SER A 429 8.71 -9.51 -16.40
C SER A 429 7.76 -8.44 -15.89
N LEU A 430 8.16 -7.16 -15.95
CA LEU A 430 7.29 -6.04 -15.57
C LEU A 430 6.03 -6.00 -16.45
N ILE A 431 6.19 -6.10 -17.77
CA ILE A 431 5.07 -6.15 -18.73
C ILE A 431 4.08 -7.26 -18.35
N ILE A 432 4.57 -8.47 -18.07
CA ILE A 432 3.73 -9.61 -17.69
C ILE A 432 2.98 -9.32 -16.38
N HIS A 433 3.67 -8.79 -15.36
CA HIS A 433 3.04 -8.48 -14.08
C HIS A 433 1.98 -7.38 -14.18
N LEU A 434 2.24 -6.31 -14.93
CA LEU A 434 1.26 -5.23 -15.11
C LEU A 434 0.07 -5.69 -15.96
N ALA A 435 0.30 -6.51 -16.99
CA ALA A 435 -0.77 -7.02 -17.85
C ALA A 435 -1.69 -8.00 -17.12
N LEU A 436 -1.17 -8.81 -16.18
CA LEU A 436 -1.96 -9.77 -15.41
C LEU A 436 -2.55 -9.17 -14.13
N GLY A 437 -1.80 -8.33 -13.42
CA GLY A 437 -2.17 -7.79 -12.11
C GLY A 437 -2.82 -6.41 -12.15
N GLY A 438 -2.78 -5.73 -13.30
CA GLY A 438 -3.23 -4.34 -13.42
C GLY A 438 -2.34 -3.34 -12.69
N VAL A 439 -2.76 -2.07 -12.72
CA VAL A 439 -2.03 -0.94 -12.11
C VAL A 439 -3.03 0.03 -11.49
N LEU A 440 -2.73 0.58 -10.31
CA LEU A 440 -3.50 1.63 -9.66
C LEU A 440 -2.63 2.88 -9.47
N ILE A 441 -2.67 3.81 -10.42
CA ILE A 441 -1.95 5.08 -10.32
C ILE A 441 -2.94 6.17 -9.90
N LYS A 442 -2.62 6.86 -8.80
CA LYS A 442 -3.29 8.07 -8.39
C LYS A 442 -2.66 9.26 -9.12
N ASP A 443 -3.45 10.27 -9.44
CA ASP A 443 -2.92 11.52 -10.01
C ASP A 443 -1.86 12.15 -9.10
N THR A 444 -2.03 11.94 -7.79
CA THR A 444 -1.12 12.45 -6.77
C THR A 444 0.24 11.75 -6.72
N ASP A 445 0.38 10.60 -7.40
CA ASP A 445 1.66 9.92 -7.54
C ASP A 445 2.61 10.68 -8.48
N ILE A 446 2.09 11.55 -9.36
CA ILE A 446 2.86 12.27 -10.39
C ILE A 446 3.71 11.30 -11.23
N PHE A 447 3.11 10.17 -11.60
CA PHE A 447 3.75 9.12 -12.39
C PHE A 447 4.31 9.56 -13.76
N PRO A 448 3.82 10.64 -14.41
CA PRO A 448 4.49 11.20 -15.60
C PRO A 448 5.99 11.51 -15.41
N ARG A 449 6.43 11.81 -14.18
CA ARG A 449 7.87 11.99 -13.86
C ARG A 449 8.65 10.69 -14.03
N ASP A 450 8.10 9.58 -13.57
CA ASP A 450 8.72 8.25 -13.67
C ASP A 450 8.85 7.84 -15.15
N ILE A 451 7.82 8.09 -15.97
CA ILE A 451 7.87 7.84 -17.42
C ILE A 451 8.93 8.74 -18.09
N THR A 452 9.00 10.01 -17.71
CA THR A 452 9.99 10.95 -18.24
C THR A 452 11.42 10.53 -17.90
N ALA A 453 11.67 10.05 -16.68
CA ALA A 453 12.98 9.52 -16.29
C ALA A 453 13.36 8.32 -17.17
N LEU A 454 12.44 7.37 -17.37
CA LEU A 454 12.62 6.23 -18.27
C LEU A 454 12.95 6.66 -19.71
N LEU A 455 12.22 7.63 -20.26
CA LEU A 455 12.45 8.13 -21.63
C LEU A 455 13.76 8.92 -21.81
N ASN A 456 14.38 9.34 -20.71
CA ASN A 456 15.68 9.99 -20.71
C ASN A 456 16.84 9.01 -20.46
N SER A 457 16.56 7.71 -20.32
CA SER A 457 17.57 6.64 -20.31
C SER A 457 17.88 6.13 -21.73
N PRO A 458 18.99 5.39 -21.97
CA PRO A 458 19.40 4.96 -23.31
C PRO A 458 18.55 3.78 -23.82
N ILE A 459 17.27 4.06 -24.10
CA ILE A 459 16.25 3.06 -24.45
C ILE A 459 16.24 2.64 -25.92
N ALA A 460 16.98 3.33 -26.80
CA ALA A 460 16.92 3.10 -28.25
C ALA A 460 17.03 1.61 -28.67
N PRO A 461 17.94 0.79 -28.10
CA PRO A 461 18.05 -0.62 -28.48
C PRO A 461 16.90 -1.50 -28.00
N VAL A 462 16.08 -1.02 -27.05
CA VAL A 462 14.96 -1.74 -26.44
C VAL A 462 13.64 -0.97 -26.57
N PHE A 463 13.58 0.03 -27.46
CA PHE A 463 12.47 0.97 -27.56
C PHE A 463 11.12 0.27 -27.74
N ASN A 464 11.07 -0.82 -28.51
CA ASN A 464 9.83 -1.57 -28.71
C ASN A 464 9.30 -2.20 -27.41
N LEU A 465 10.19 -2.72 -26.55
CA LEU A 465 9.80 -3.26 -25.25
C LEU A 465 9.36 -2.14 -24.31
N ILE A 466 10.09 -1.03 -24.29
CA ILE A 466 9.72 0.16 -23.50
C ILE A 466 8.35 0.70 -23.95
N LYS A 467 8.09 0.74 -25.26
CA LYS A 467 6.80 1.15 -25.81
C LYS A 467 5.67 0.21 -25.37
N GLN A 468 5.90 -1.11 -25.37
CA GLN A 468 4.93 -2.09 -24.87
C GLN A 468 4.64 -1.92 -23.37
N LEU A 469 5.69 -1.72 -22.56
CA LEU A 469 5.57 -1.43 -21.13
C LEU A 469 4.77 -0.15 -20.89
N ALA A 470 5.18 0.92 -21.56
CA ALA A 470 4.58 2.25 -21.48
C ALA A 470 3.06 2.22 -21.73
N ARG A 471 2.57 1.44 -22.70
CA ARG A 471 1.12 1.30 -22.99
C ARG A 471 0.28 0.81 -21.81
N LEU A 472 0.90 0.15 -20.83
CA LEU A 472 0.19 -0.38 -19.66
C LEU A 472 -0.03 0.67 -18.56
N PHE A 473 0.59 1.85 -18.66
CA PHE A 473 0.44 2.91 -17.66
C PHE A 473 -0.75 3.83 -17.98
N PRO A 474 -1.77 3.91 -17.11
CA PRO A 474 -2.88 4.86 -17.24
C PRO A 474 -2.50 6.27 -16.76
N ALA A 475 -1.42 6.84 -17.30
CA ALA A 475 -0.80 8.09 -16.80
C ALA A 475 -0.59 9.16 -17.89
N TYR A 476 -1.09 8.97 -19.12
CA TYR A 476 -0.86 9.87 -20.27
C TYR A 476 -1.83 11.04 -20.34
N PHE A 477 -1.95 11.74 -19.21
CA PHE A 477 -2.69 12.98 -19.06
C PHE A 477 -1.77 14.07 -18.53
N ASN A 478 -2.01 15.32 -18.95
CA ASN A 478 -1.24 16.46 -18.50
C ASN A 478 -1.89 17.17 -17.31
N GLU A 479 -3.17 16.95 -17.04
CA GLU A 479 -3.93 17.59 -15.97
C GLU A 479 -4.02 16.69 -14.73
N ILE A 480 -3.49 17.18 -13.61
CA ILE A 480 -3.47 16.48 -12.31
C ILE A 480 -4.73 16.86 -11.54
N GLY A 481 -5.47 15.85 -11.07
CA GLY A 481 -6.77 16.01 -10.42
C GLY A 481 -7.92 16.23 -11.41
N ALA A 482 -9.14 16.35 -10.91
CA ALA A 482 -10.28 16.80 -11.70
C ALA A 482 -10.33 18.34 -11.70
N GLU A 483 -9.94 18.96 -12.80
CA GLU A 483 -10.09 20.40 -13.06
C GLU A 483 -10.79 20.62 -14.41
N GLY A 484 -11.21 21.86 -14.69
CA GLY A 484 -11.92 22.22 -15.93
C GLY A 484 -13.22 21.43 -16.12
N GLN A 485 -13.45 20.97 -17.36
CA GLN A 485 -14.70 20.30 -17.75
C GLN A 485 -15.04 19.07 -16.90
N LEU A 486 -14.04 18.28 -16.49
CA LEU A 486 -14.26 17.12 -15.62
C LEU A 486 -14.87 17.53 -14.28
N ARG A 487 -14.39 18.63 -13.70
CA ARG A 487 -14.86 19.15 -12.43
C ARG A 487 -16.25 19.78 -12.56
N ASP A 488 -16.47 20.52 -13.64
CA ASP A 488 -17.73 21.20 -13.90
C ASP A 488 -18.86 20.17 -14.08
N ILE A 489 -18.69 19.22 -15.00
CA ILE A 489 -19.71 18.18 -15.29
C ILE A 489 -19.97 17.29 -14.08
N SER A 490 -18.93 16.87 -13.35
CA SER A 490 -19.11 16.06 -12.13
C SER A 490 -19.75 16.82 -10.96
N THR A 491 -19.63 18.15 -10.93
CA THR A 491 -20.35 18.99 -9.97
C THR A 491 -21.81 19.13 -10.39
N GLU A 492 -22.05 19.41 -11.68
CA GLU A 492 -23.37 19.65 -12.24
C GLU A 492 -24.27 18.42 -12.12
N ILE A 493 -23.76 17.21 -12.43
CA ILE A 493 -24.53 15.96 -12.28
C ILE A 493 -25.00 15.69 -10.84
N ASP A 494 -24.17 16.03 -9.84
CA ASP A 494 -24.50 15.91 -8.42
C ASP A 494 -25.50 17.01 -7.98
N GLU A 495 -25.38 18.21 -8.54
CA GLU A 495 -26.26 19.34 -8.24
C GLU A 495 -27.66 19.21 -8.84
N ILE A 496 -27.80 18.57 -10.01
CA ILE A 496 -29.12 18.24 -10.58
C ILE A 496 -29.95 17.39 -9.60
N GLY A 497 -29.29 16.44 -8.92
CA GLY A 497 -29.91 15.61 -7.89
C GLY A 497 -30.00 16.27 -6.51
N LEU A 498 -29.70 17.58 -6.39
CA LEU A 498 -29.59 18.31 -5.13
C LEU A 498 -28.67 17.62 -4.10
N ARG A 499 -27.67 16.85 -4.59
CA ARG A 499 -26.73 16.04 -3.79
C ARG A 499 -27.41 14.99 -2.91
N ARG A 500 -28.60 14.53 -3.31
CA ARG A 500 -29.38 13.50 -2.60
C ARG A 500 -29.14 12.08 -3.12
N ASP A 501 -28.56 11.95 -4.31
CA ASP A 501 -28.13 10.65 -4.87
C ASP A 501 -26.78 10.25 -4.25
N PRO A 502 -26.72 9.25 -3.35
CA PRO A 502 -25.49 8.91 -2.64
C PRO A 502 -24.38 8.42 -3.56
N LEU A 503 -24.74 7.72 -4.66
CA LEU A 503 -23.77 7.14 -5.59
C LEU A 503 -23.15 8.24 -6.46
N VAL A 504 -23.96 9.15 -7.00
CA VAL A 504 -23.46 10.29 -7.79
C VAL A 504 -22.64 11.24 -6.92
N HIS A 505 -23.10 11.49 -5.68
CA HIS A 505 -22.36 12.31 -4.74
C HIS A 505 -20.98 11.71 -4.42
N PHE A 506 -20.94 10.40 -4.18
CA PHE A 506 -19.69 9.68 -3.96
C PHE A 506 -18.78 9.71 -5.20
N LEU A 507 -19.30 9.47 -6.41
CA LEU A 507 -18.54 9.55 -7.67
C LEU A 507 -17.87 10.92 -7.84
N ARG A 508 -18.59 12.02 -7.59
CA ARG A 508 -18.04 13.37 -7.63
C ARG A 508 -16.89 13.53 -6.64
N LYS A 509 -17.09 13.09 -5.40
CA LYS A 509 -16.10 13.23 -4.33
C LYS A 509 -14.84 12.43 -4.63
N GLN A 510 -14.99 11.19 -5.11
CA GLN A 510 -13.89 10.37 -5.60
C GLN A 510 -13.14 11.05 -6.74
N SER A 511 -13.86 11.58 -7.74
CA SER A 511 -13.27 12.31 -8.87
C SER A 511 -12.44 13.51 -8.41
N HIS A 512 -12.88 14.25 -7.38
CA HIS A 512 -12.22 15.49 -6.93
C HIS A 512 -11.07 15.28 -5.94
N VAL A 513 -11.13 14.23 -5.11
CA VAL A 513 -10.26 14.06 -3.94
C VAL A 513 -9.29 12.88 -4.08
N GLU A 514 -9.68 11.80 -4.76
CA GLU A 514 -8.88 10.60 -4.95
C GLU A 514 -8.85 10.17 -6.42
N SER A 515 -8.58 11.14 -7.31
CA SER A 515 -8.47 10.90 -8.75
C SER A 515 -7.44 9.79 -9.03
N SER A 516 -7.92 8.69 -9.62
CA SER A 516 -7.12 7.55 -10.04
C SER A 516 -7.80 6.85 -11.22
N ASN A 517 -7.10 5.96 -11.90
CA ASN A 517 -7.66 5.20 -13.02
C ASN A 517 -8.86 4.31 -12.63
N ARG A 518 -9.03 3.99 -11.33
CA ARG A 518 -10.17 3.20 -10.82
C ARG A 518 -11.52 3.92 -10.95
N ILE A 519 -11.52 5.25 -11.08
CA ILE A 519 -12.75 6.04 -11.25
C ILE A 519 -13.52 5.66 -12.53
N VAL A 520 -12.81 5.19 -13.56
CA VAL A 520 -13.43 4.73 -14.81
C VAL A 520 -14.32 3.52 -14.53
N GLU A 521 -13.84 2.58 -13.71
CA GLU A 521 -14.61 1.39 -13.36
C GLU A 521 -15.79 1.71 -12.43
N LEU A 522 -15.65 2.69 -11.53
CA LEU A 522 -16.80 3.19 -10.76
C LEU A 522 -17.87 3.81 -11.68
N MET A 523 -17.44 4.58 -12.69
CA MET A 523 -18.34 5.16 -13.69
C MET A 523 -19.03 4.07 -14.53
N GLU A 524 -18.28 3.04 -14.95
CA GLU A 524 -18.83 1.90 -15.68
C GLU A 524 -19.86 1.13 -14.83
N GLY A 525 -19.54 0.88 -13.55
CA GLY A 525 -20.45 0.26 -12.59
C GLY A 525 -21.72 1.09 -12.38
N LEU A 526 -21.62 2.42 -12.32
CA LEU A 526 -22.77 3.32 -12.22
C LEU A 526 -23.66 3.22 -13.46
N LEU A 527 -23.08 3.28 -14.67
CA LEU A 527 -23.85 3.17 -15.92
C LEU A 527 -24.51 1.79 -16.06
N GLU A 528 -23.83 0.72 -15.67
CA GLU A 528 -24.39 -0.62 -15.69
C GLU A 528 -25.50 -0.77 -14.66
N PHE A 529 -25.34 -0.19 -13.47
CA PHE A 529 -26.40 -0.10 -12.46
C PHE A 529 -27.61 0.66 -12.98
N TRP A 530 -27.43 1.84 -13.60
CA TRP A 530 -28.56 2.57 -14.19
C TRP A 530 -29.21 1.76 -15.33
N ARG A 531 -28.44 1.06 -16.16
CA ARG A 531 -28.94 0.23 -17.25
C ARG A 531 -29.75 -0.99 -16.76
N THR A 532 -29.36 -1.60 -15.64
CA THR A 532 -29.91 -2.89 -15.19
C THR A 532 -30.75 -2.85 -13.91
N LYS A 533 -30.64 -1.77 -13.13
CA LYS A 533 -31.09 -1.63 -11.74
C LYS A 533 -30.42 -2.60 -10.75
N ASP A 534 -29.37 -3.28 -11.16
CA ASP A 534 -28.62 -4.20 -10.30
C ASP A 534 -27.47 -3.48 -9.61
N LYS A 535 -27.63 -3.14 -8.33
CA LYS A 535 -26.59 -2.41 -7.60
C LYS A 535 -25.32 -3.23 -7.33
N ARG A 536 -25.31 -4.55 -7.59
CA ARG A 536 -24.11 -5.39 -7.39
C ARG A 536 -22.90 -4.90 -8.20
N TYR A 537 -23.13 -4.24 -9.34
CA TYR A 537 -22.08 -3.69 -10.18
C TYR A 537 -21.26 -2.56 -9.54
N VAL A 538 -21.77 -1.89 -8.50
CA VAL A 538 -21.03 -0.84 -7.79
C VAL A 538 -20.43 -1.30 -6.46
N LYS A 539 -20.72 -2.53 -6.02
CA LYS A 539 -20.38 -3.03 -4.67
C LYS A 539 -18.89 -2.93 -4.33
N GLU A 540 -18.01 -3.25 -5.27
CA GLU A 540 -16.56 -3.23 -5.06
C GLU A 540 -15.95 -1.82 -5.19
N HIS A 541 -16.75 -0.83 -5.57
CA HIS A 541 -16.30 0.53 -5.87
C HIS A 541 -16.80 1.57 -4.86
N VAL A 542 -17.60 1.18 -3.87
CA VAL A 542 -18.16 2.07 -2.85
C VAL A 542 -18.02 1.46 -1.45
N PRO A 543 -18.00 2.28 -0.38
CA PRO A 543 -18.05 1.79 1.01
C PRO A 543 -19.35 1.03 1.31
N GLY A 544 -19.33 0.19 2.35
CA GLY A 544 -20.51 -0.58 2.76
C GLY A 544 -21.68 0.32 3.14
N SER A 545 -21.39 1.40 3.88
CA SER A 545 -22.39 2.40 4.28
C SER A 545 -23.10 3.08 3.09
N ILE A 546 -22.37 3.37 2.02
CA ILE A 546 -22.93 3.96 0.79
C ILE A 546 -23.72 2.91 0.01
N TYR A 547 -23.20 1.69 -0.12
CA TYR A 547 -23.87 0.61 -0.84
C TYR A 547 -25.28 0.30 -0.30
N GLU A 548 -25.44 0.38 1.03
CA GLU A 548 -26.73 0.20 1.70
C GLU A 548 -27.72 1.32 1.37
N GLN A 549 -27.25 2.56 1.27
CA GLN A 549 -28.06 3.73 0.93
C GLN A 549 -28.50 3.78 -0.54
N ILE A 550 -27.87 3.01 -1.43
CA ILE A 550 -28.25 2.97 -2.85
C ILE A 550 -29.60 2.26 -3.01
N GLU A 551 -30.61 3.06 -3.33
CA GLU A 551 -31.93 2.62 -3.76
C GLU A 551 -31.90 2.07 -5.19
N THR A 552 -32.73 1.08 -5.52
CA THR A 552 -32.80 0.46 -6.87
C THR A 552 -34.00 0.92 -7.69
N GLN A 553 -34.86 1.75 -7.10
CA GLN A 553 -36.08 2.32 -7.67
C GLN A 553 -36.26 3.72 -7.09
N GLY A 554 -37.13 4.53 -7.68
CA GLY A 554 -37.42 5.89 -7.19
C GLY A 554 -36.92 6.98 -8.14
N GLU A 555 -37.05 8.23 -7.67
CA GLU A 555 -36.84 9.45 -8.45
C GLU A 555 -35.47 9.49 -9.14
N HIS A 556 -34.42 9.02 -8.46
CA HIS A 556 -33.06 9.07 -8.99
C HIS A 556 -32.71 7.92 -9.95
N ILE A 557 -33.54 6.87 -10.06
CA ILE A 557 -33.20 5.63 -10.79
C ILE A 557 -34.15 5.34 -11.95
N ASP A 558 -35.46 5.53 -11.77
CA ASP A 558 -36.45 5.05 -12.74
C ASP A 558 -36.43 5.79 -14.08
N GLY A 559 -36.10 7.09 -14.07
CA GLY A 559 -35.97 7.90 -15.28
C GLY A 559 -34.69 7.58 -16.06
N VAL A 560 -33.54 7.60 -15.38
CA VAL A 560 -32.24 7.30 -15.99
C VAL A 560 -32.16 5.87 -16.54
N HIS A 561 -32.79 4.91 -15.86
CA HIS A 561 -32.88 3.53 -16.32
C HIS A 561 -33.62 3.40 -17.65
N ARG A 562 -34.80 4.02 -17.77
CA ARG A 562 -35.59 3.99 -18.99
C ARG A 562 -34.81 4.59 -20.17
N LEU A 563 -34.19 5.75 -19.97
CA LEU A 563 -33.38 6.40 -21.00
C LEU A 563 -32.19 5.55 -21.45
N LEU A 564 -31.41 5.02 -20.51
CA LEU A 564 -30.23 4.21 -20.88
C LEU A 564 -30.65 2.89 -21.55
N LYS A 565 -31.74 2.27 -21.10
CA LYS A 565 -32.26 1.06 -21.74
C LYS A 565 -32.70 1.33 -23.19
N GLU A 566 -33.51 2.36 -23.40
CA GLU A 566 -33.95 2.78 -24.75
C GLU A 566 -32.75 3.13 -25.64
N LEU A 567 -31.77 3.87 -25.10
CA LEU A 567 -30.55 4.24 -25.81
C LEU A 567 -29.75 3.01 -26.24
N CYS A 568 -29.59 2.03 -25.34
CA CYS A 568 -28.84 0.82 -25.63
C CYS A 568 -29.54 -0.04 -26.68
N GLU A 569 -30.87 -0.20 -26.57
CA GLU A 569 -31.67 -0.96 -27.54
C GLU A 569 -31.64 -0.31 -28.93
N LYS A 570 -31.78 1.02 -29.02
CA LYS A 570 -31.77 1.78 -30.29
C LYS A 570 -30.44 1.69 -31.02
N ASN A 571 -29.33 1.67 -30.29
CA ASN A 571 -27.98 1.70 -30.86
C ASN A 571 -27.26 0.33 -30.85
N GLY A 572 -27.95 -0.74 -30.43
CA GLY A 572 -27.37 -2.09 -30.40
C GLY A 572 -26.22 -2.29 -29.39
N ILE A 573 -26.18 -1.46 -28.35
CA ILE A 573 -25.14 -1.43 -27.31
C ILE A 573 -25.33 -2.65 -26.41
N ARG A 574 -24.29 -3.49 -26.31
CA ARG A 574 -24.34 -4.74 -25.53
C ARG A 574 -23.61 -4.60 -24.20
N GLN A 575 -22.61 -3.74 -24.14
CA GLN A 575 -21.81 -3.47 -22.94
C GLN A 575 -21.70 -1.96 -22.72
N VAL A 576 -21.52 -1.53 -21.47
CA VAL A 576 -21.36 -0.10 -21.13
C VAL A 576 -20.23 0.57 -21.91
N ARG A 577 -19.15 -0.16 -22.19
CA ARG A 577 -18.03 0.38 -22.98
C ARG A 577 -18.42 0.77 -24.41
N ASP A 578 -19.45 0.14 -24.98
CA ASP A 578 -19.95 0.51 -26.31
C ASP A 578 -20.60 1.92 -26.31
N LEU A 579 -20.99 2.45 -25.15
CA LEU A 579 -21.50 3.84 -25.01
C LEU A 579 -20.46 4.89 -25.40
N LEU A 580 -19.17 4.56 -25.39
CA LEU A 580 -18.08 5.45 -25.85
C LEU A 580 -18.14 5.72 -27.36
N GLN A 581 -18.83 4.87 -28.14
CA GLN A 581 -18.96 5.04 -29.60
C GLN A 581 -20.00 6.09 -29.99
N LEU A 582 -20.85 6.50 -29.04
CA LEU A 582 -21.85 7.54 -29.29
C LEU A 582 -21.15 8.87 -29.57
N ASP A 583 -21.51 9.56 -30.65
CA ASP A 583 -21.03 10.90 -30.92
C ASP A 583 -21.77 11.96 -30.06
N ASP A 584 -21.25 13.18 -30.02
CA ASP A 584 -21.83 14.24 -29.18
C ASP A 584 -23.22 14.66 -29.65
N VAL A 585 -23.53 14.55 -30.95
CA VAL A 585 -24.86 14.86 -31.51
C VAL A 585 -25.87 13.81 -31.05
N GLN A 586 -25.49 12.53 -31.07
CA GLN A 586 -26.29 11.42 -30.55
C GLN A 586 -26.56 11.58 -29.06
N ILE A 587 -25.58 12.07 -28.29
CA ILE A 587 -25.73 12.39 -26.87
C ILE A 587 -26.68 13.59 -26.65
N GLU A 588 -26.56 14.64 -27.45
CA GLU A 588 -27.44 15.83 -27.37
C GLU A 588 -28.90 15.52 -27.68
N VAL A 589 -29.16 14.52 -28.52
CA VAL A 589 -30.51 14.11 -28.92
C VAL A 589 -31.12 13.06 -27.97
N ILE A 590 -30.40 12.66 -26.90
CA ILE A 590 -30.91 11.71 -25.91
C ILE A 590 -32.21 12.21 -25.30
N GLY A 591 -33.27 11.40 -25.43
CA GLY A 591 -34.56 11.68 -24.82
C GLY A 591 -35.36 12.81 -25.47
N THR A 592 -34.99 13.35 -26.63
CA THR A 592 -35.85 14.32 -27.35
C THR A 592 -37.20 13.70 -27.75
N GLU A 593 -37.24 12.39 -27.95
CA GLU A 593 -38.44 11.61 -28.32
C GLU A 593 -39.20 11.03 -27.10
N SER A 594 -38.53 10.82 -25.96
CA SER A 594 -39.13 10.20 -24.77
C SER A 594 -39.93 11.23 -23.95
N ARG A 595 -41.26 11.25 -24.15
CA ARG A 595 -42.20 12.17 -23.48
C ARG A 595 -42.45 11.86 -22.00
N GLU A 596 -42.11 10.66 -21.54
CA GLU A 596 -42.43 10.16 -20.19
C GLU A 596 -41.28 10.28 -19.17
N VAL A 597 -40.18 10.94 -19.54
CA VAL A 597 -39.00 11.11 -18.68
C VAL A 597 -38.77 12.59 -18.38
N SER A 598 -38.41 12.89 -17.13
CA SER A 598 -38.14 14.25 -16.65
C SER A 598 -36.97 14.89 -17.41
N LEU A 599 -36.94 16.22 -17.51
CA LEU A 599 -35.79 16.93 -18.08
C LEU A 599 -34.51 16.69 -17.25
N LEU A 600 -34.65 16.60 -15.92
CA LEU A 600 -33.54 16.36 -15.00
C LEU A 600 -32.85 15.02 -15.27
N ASP A 601 -33.61 13.96 -15.54
CA ASP A 601 -33.02 12.64 -15.86
C ASP A 601 -32.32 12.61 -17.22
N LYS A 602 -32.82 13.38 -18.20
CA LYS A 602 -32.16 13.54 -19.51
C LYS A 602 -30.80 14.21 -19.34
N ASP A 603 -30.76 15.31 -18.58
CA ASP A 603 -29.52 16.03 -18.28
C ASP A 603 -28.54 15.15 -17.48
N ARG A 604 -29.02 14.37 -16.50
CA ARG A 604 -28.18 13.42 -15.75
C ARG A 604 -27.55 12.36 -16.63
N VAL A 605 -28.33 11.71 -17.51
CA VAL A 605 -27.78 10.69 -18.43
C VAL A 605 -26.77 11.31 -19.39
N LYS A 606 -27.10 12.48 -19.97
CA LYS A 606 -26.20 13.22 -20.84
C LYS A 606 -24.87 13.54 -20.15
N MET A 607 -24.92 14.12 -18.95
CA MET A 607 -23.72 14.45 -18.17
C MET A 607 -22.94 13.22 -17.76
N ALA A 608 -23.62 12.12 -17.40
CA ALA A 608 -22.96 10.86 -17.08
C ALA A 608 -22.16 10.31 -18.29
N LEU A 609 -22.72 10.37 -19.49
CA LEU A 609 -22.03 9.92 -20.71
C LEU A 609 -20.85 10.84 -21.08
N LEU A 610 -21.01 12.16 -20.96
CA LEU A 610 -19.93 13.12 -21.16
C LEU A 610 -18.81 12.92 -20.13
N LEU A 611 -19.17 12.75 -18.85
CA LEU A 611 -18.23 12.47 -17.78
C LEU A 611 -17.48 11.16 -18.04
N TYR A 612 -18.19 10.11 -18.48
CA TYR A 612 -17.58 8.83 -18.82
C TYR A 612 -16.56 8.95 -19.94
N LYS A 613 -16.90 9.67 -21.03
CA LYS A 613 -15.95 9.95 -22.13
C LYS A 613 -14.70 10.68 -21.64
N LEU A 614 -14.85 11.71 -20.83
CA LEU A 614 -13.72 12.49 -20.31
C LEU A 614 -12.84 11.68 -19.34
N LEU A 615 -13.43 10.91 -18.43
CA LEU A 615 -12.70 10.03 -17.52
C LEU A 615 -11.97 8.94 -18.30
N TYR A 616 -12.63 8.35 -19.30
CA TYR A 616 -12.03 7.34 -20.15
C TYR A 616 -10.86 7.93 -20.95
N GLN A 617 -11.02 9.10 -21.56
CA GLN A 617 -9.95 9.80 -22.29
C GLN A 617 -8.75 10.15 -21.40
N LYS A 618 -9.00 10.48 -20.13
CA LYS A 618 -7.93 10.80 -19.18
C LYS A 618 -7.05 9.59 -18.88
N TYR A 619 -7.65 8.44 -18.55
CA TYR A 619 -6.89 7.28 -18.08
C TYR A 619 -6.62 6.21 -19.15
N HIS A 620 -7.30 6.25 -20.30
CA HIS A 620 -7.10 5.32 -21.40
C HIS A 620 -6.60 6.04 -22.65
N LEU A 621 -5.53 5.51 -23.24
CA LEU A 621 -4.92 5.99 -24.47
C LEU A 621 -5.83 5.89 -25.71
N ALA A 622 -6.99 5.23 -25.61
CA ALA A 622 -7.78 4.74 -26.73
C ALA A 622 -8.93 5.65 -27.17
N PHE A 623 -9.17 6.80 -26.54
CA PHE A 623 -10.33 7.65 -26.88
C PHE A 623 -10.05 8.65 -28.01
N THR A 624 -11.02 8.77 -28.92
CA THR A 624 -10.89 9.22 -30.32
C THR A 624 -10.88 10.75 -30.54
N ASP A 625 -11.03 11.58 -29.51
CA ASP A 625 -11.00 13.03 -29.72
C ASP A 625 -9.56 13.57 -29.77
N ILE A 626 -8.92 13.33 -30.91
CA ILE A 626 -7.57 13.83 -31.20
C ILE A 626 -7.57 15.35 -31.34
N LYS A 627 -8.69 15.96 -31.73
CA LYS A 627 -8.76 17.42 -31.95
C LYS A 627 -8.55 18.20 -30.66
N SER A 628 -9.21 17.81 -29.56
CA SER A 628 -8.97 18.46 -28.26
C SER A 628 -7.53 18.26 -27.78
N TYR A 629 -6.94 17.08 -28.02
CA TYR A 629 -5.55 16.80 -27.67
C TYR A 629 -4.54 17.62 -28.49
N LEU A 630 -4.80 17.87 -29.79
CA LEU A 630 -3.92 18.69 -30.63
C LEU A 630 -3.80 20.13 -30.12
N ILE A 631 -4.88 20.69 -29.57
CA ILE A 631 -4.86 22.02 -28.96
C ILE A 631 -3.90 22.03 -27.77
N GLN A 632 -3.96 20.99 -26.92
CA GLN A 632 -3.04 20.84 -25.77
C GLN A 632 -1.60 20.62 -26.22
N ALA A 633 -1.38 19.77 -27.23
CA ALA A 633 -0.06 19.50 -27.82
C ALA A 633 0.59 20.77 -28.41
N ARG A 634 -0.21 21.64 -29.04
CA ARG A 634 0.23 22.94 -29.55
C ARG A 634 0.68 23.87 -28.43
N VAL A 635 -0.07 23.93 -27.32
CA VAL A 635 0.31 24.71 -26.12
C VAL A 635 1.57 24.14 -25.45
N ALA A 636 1.72 22.82 -25.45
CA ALA A 636 2.91 22.13 -24.92
C ALA A 636 4.17 22.41 -25.77
N GLY A 637 4.01 22.84 -27.03
CA GLY A 637 5.12 23.18 -27.92
C GLY A 637 5.68 21.98 -28.68
N LEU A 638 4.87 20.94 -28.92
CA LEU A 638 5.27 19.83 -29.78
C LEU A 638 5.47 20.33 -31.23
N PRO A 639 6.55 19.91 -31.92
CA PRO A 639 6.83 20.37 -33.28
C PRO A 639 5.86 19.76 -34.31
N GLY A 640 5.61 20.50 -35.40
CA GLY A 640 4.91 19.98 -36.58
C GLY A 640 3.41 19.72 -36.41
N ILE A 641 2.73 20.31 -35.41
CA ILE A 641 1.29 20.14 -35.20
C ILE A 641 0.46 20.54 -36.42
N ASP A 642 0.84 21.62 -37.14
CA ASP A 642 0.14 22.02 -38.36
C ASP A 642 0.24 20.93 -39.45
N GLN A 643 1.38 20.25 -39.57
CA GLN A 643 1.55 19.12 -40.51
C GLN A 643 0.68 17.92 -40.10
N LEU A 644 0.56 17.67 -38.81
CA LEU A 644 -0.30 16.61 -38.28
C LEU A 644 -1.78 16.91 -38.52
N GLU A 645 -2.23 18.15 -38.31
CA GLU A 645 -3.60 18.58 -38.64
C GLU A 645 -3.91 18.42 -40.13
N MET A 646 -2.97 18.81 -41.00
CA MET A 646 -3.10 18.57 -42.45
C MET A 646 -3.19 17.08 -42.77
N ALA A 647 -2.39 16.22 -42.12
CA ALA A 647 -2.44 14.78 -42.31
C ALA A 647 -3.79 14.17 -41.88
N LEU A 648 -4.31 14.59 -40.73
CA LEU A 648 -5.60 14.11 -40.20
C LEU A 648 -6.80 14.54 -41.04
N ASN A 649 -6.68 15.62 -41.82
CA ASN A 649 -7.74 16.11 -42.70
C ASN A 649 -7.68 15.52 -44.13
N LYS A 650 -6.70 14.65 -44.45
CA LYS A 650 -6.66 13.96 -45.75
C LYS A 650 -7.86 13.01 -45.91
N GLU A 651 -8.46 13.02 -47.11
CA GLU A 651 -9.59 12.15 -47.47
C GLU A 651 -9.14 10.73 -47.85
N ASP A 652 -8.02 10.59 -48.57
CA ASP A 652 -7.50 9.29 -48.98
C ASP A 652 -6.82 8.56 -47.80
N SER A 653 -7.31 7.37 -47.46
CA SER A 653 -6.83 6.58 -46.31
C SER A 653 -5.35 6.20 -46.44
N TYR A 654 -4.85 5.94 -47.65
CA TYR A 654 -3.44 5.61 -47.88
C TYR A 654 -2.53 6.82 -47.66
N GLU A 655 -2.86 7.96 -48.27
CA GLU A 655 -2.09 9.19 -48.08
C GLU A 655 -2.13 9.68 -46.63
N LYS A 656 -3.27 9.52 -45.97
CA LYS A 656 -3.45 9.81 -44.55
C LYS A 656 -2.54 8.91 -43.71
N ALA A 657 -2.59 7.59 -43.90
CA ALA A 657 -1.75 6.64 -43.16
C ALA A 657 -0.26 6.92 -43.37
N LEU A 658 0.17 7.17 -44.61
CA LEU A 658 1.57 7.50 -44.93
C LEU A 658 2.05 8.78 -44.22
N ALA A 659 1.23 9.82 -44.21
CA ALA A 659 1.56 11.08 -43.55
C ALA A 659 1.63 10.93 -42.02
N LEU A 660 0.71 10.17 -41.43
CA LEU A 660 0.71 9.88 -40.00
C LEU A 660 1.92 9.04 -39.57
N LEU A 661 2.27 8.00 -40.34
CA LEU A 661 3.47 7.19 -40.10
C LEU A 661 4.75 8.05 -40.16
N SER A 662 4.84 8.95 -41.15
CA SER A 662 5.97 9.88 -41.27
C SER A 662 6.08 10.81 -40.07
N TYR A 663 4.94 11.31 -39.56
CA TYR A 663 4.93 12.13 -38.35
C TYR A 663 5.32 11.33 -37.10
N MET A 664 4.85 10.08 -36.99
CA MET A 664 5.23 9.20 -35.88
C MET A 664 6.73 8.86 -35.86
N GLU A 665 7.38 8.73 -37.01
CA GLU A 665 8.85 8.59 -37.06
C GLU A 665 9.56 9.85 -36.53
N ASN A 666 9.02 11.05 -36.77
CA ASN A 666 9.55 12.28 -36.15
C ASN A 666 9.38 12.28 -34.62
N LEU A 667 8.21 11.84 -34.12
CA LEU A 667 7.98 11.69 -32.68
C LEU A 667 8.95 10.67 -32.06
N LYS A 668 9.17 9.54 -32.73
CA LYS A 668 10.11 8.51 -32.30
C LYS A 668 11.54 9.05 -32.24
N ALA A 669 11.98 9.77 -33.25
CA ALA A 669 13.29 10.41 -33.26
C ALA A 669 13.45 11.40 -32.09
N MET A 670 12.39 12.15 -31.76
CA MET A 670 12.37 13.07 -30.62
C MET A 670 12.42 12.33 -29.27
N ILE A 671 11.66 11.25 -29.10
CA ILE A 671 11.68 10.43 -27.88
C ILE A 671 13.07 9.81 -27.66
N LEU A 672 13.70 9.34 -28.73
CA LEU A 672 15.02 8.68 -28.69
C LEU A 672 16.21 9.64 -28.66
N ALA A 673 15.98 10.95 -28.78
CA ALA A 673 17.06 11.93 -28.75
C ALA A 673 17.74 11.98 -27.36
N ASP A 674 19.06 12.16 -27.34
CA ASP A 674 19.82 12.33 -26.08
C ASP A 674 19.50 13.66 -25.37
N THR A 675 18.76 14.55 -26.04
CA THR A 675 18.33 15.85 -25.51
C THR A 675 17.39 15.64 -24.31
N HIS A 676 17.73 16.28 -23.20
CA HIS A 676 16.85 16.42 -22.05
C HIS A 676 16.09 17.75 -22.16
N TYR A 677 14.77 17.68 -22.11
CA TYR A 677 13.93 18.87 -22.21
C TYR A 677 13.55 19.40 -20.82
N GLN A 678 13.21 20.69 -20.76
CA GLN A 678 12.76 21.31 -19.53
C GLN A 678 11.34 20.85 -19.19
N ILE A 679 11.17 20.33 -17.96
CA ILE A 679 9.86 20.00 -17.39
C ILE A 679 9.12 21.29 -17.04
N ARG A 680 7.88 21.44 -17.50
CA ARG A 680 6.96 22.50 -17.07
C ARG A 680 5.93 21.89 -16.12
N GLU A 681 5.99 22.31 -14.86
CA GLU A 681 5.19 21.73 -13.79
C GLU A 681 4.56 22.84 -12.94
N ASP A 682 3.24 22.99 -13.03
CA ASP A 682 2.45 23.96 -12.27
C ASP A 682 1.53 23.21 -11.32
N ILE A 683 2.05 22.78 -10.17
CA ILE A 683 1.33 21.96 -9.19
C ILE A 683 1.05 22.73 -7.89
N TYR A 684 -0.21 22.69 -7.45
CA TYR A 684 -0.71 23.36 -6.26
C TYR A 684 -1.25 22.36 -5.23
N ARG A 685 -1.01 22.63 -3.95
CA ARG A 685 -1.51 21.84 -2.80
C ARG A 685 -2.52 22.66 -1.99
N LYS A 686 -3.75 22.15 -1.79
CA LYS A 686 -4.75 22.84 -0.94
C LYS A 686 -4.43 22.62 0.55
N ARG A 687 -4.65 23.64 1.39
CA ARG A 687 -4.30 23.67 2.83
C ARG A 687 -5.45 23.35 3.79
N HIS A 688 -6.55 22.71 3.38
CA HIS A 688 -7.69 22.47 4.27
C HIS A 688 -7.84 20.99 4.59
N PHE A 689 -7.39 20.64 5.80
CA PHE A 689 -7.44 19.33 6.45
C PHE A 689 -8.65 19.29 7.37
N THR A 690 -9.75 18.68 6.92
CA THR A 690 -10.78 18.17 7.83
C THR A 690 -10.99 16.67 7.65
N VAL A 691 -10.30 16.06 6.68
CA VAL A 691 -10.12 14.63 6.46
C VAL A 691 -8.71 14.50 5.85
N ASP A 692 -7.89 13.54 6.27
CA ASP A 692 -6.46 13.37 5.97
C ASP A 692 -6.10 13.09 4.48
N ILE A 693 -6.81 13.69 3.51
CA ILE A 693 -6.58 13.47 2.08
C ILE A 693 -5.86 14.69 1.46
N PRO A 694 -4.57 14.58 1.10
CA PRO A 694 -3.86 15.67 0.44
C PRO A 694 -4.37 15.87 -0.99
N SER A 695 -5.21 16.89 -1.21
CA SER A 695 -5.67 17.24 -2.56
C SER A 695 -4.62 18.06 -3.31
N MET A 696 -4.23 17.59 -4.50
CA MET A 696 -3.28 18.24 -5.39
C MET A 696 -3.91 18.43 -6.76
N TYR A 697 -3.66 19.57 -7.40
CA TYR A 697 -4.12 19.86 -8.75
C TYR A 697 -3.05 20.64 -9.50
N GLY A 698 -3.03 20.51 -10.82
CA GLY A 698 -2.00 21.18 -11.61
C GLY A 698 -1.84 20.63 -13.01
N ARG A 699 -0.73 21.00 -13.64
CA ARG A 699 -0.34 20.51 -14.96
C ARG A 699 1.10 20.02 -15.00
N TYR A 700 1.33 18.98 -15.79
CA TYR A 700 2.65 18.43 -16.07
C TYR A 700 2.86 18.35 -17.58
N HIS A 701 3.96 18.91 -18.07
CA HIS A 701 4.38 18.80 -19.47
C HIS A 701 5.88 18.52 -19.55
N GLU A 702 6.23 17.48 -20.30
CA GLU A 702 7.58 17.24 -20.77
C GLU A 702 7.51 16.74 -22.22
N PRO A 703 8.32 17.29 -23.15
CA PRO A 703 8.18 17.01 -24.57
C PRO A 703 8.29 15.53 -25.01
N LYS A 704 9.15 14.70 -24.40
CA LYS A 704 9.22 13.26 -24.73
C LYS A 704 8.01 12.51 -24.19
N PHE A 705 7.55 12.84 -22.99
CA PHE A 705 6.32 12.30 -22.42
C PHE A 705 5.09 12.66 -23.28
N ASP A 706 4.95 13.92 -23.67
CA ASP A 706 3.88 14.40 -24.54
C ASP A 706 3.95 13.75 -25.93
N ALA A 707 5.16 13.62 -26.50
CA ALA A 707 5.37 12.92 -27.77
C ALA A 707 4.98 11.44 -27.70
N LEU A 708 5.30 10.75 -26.60
CA LEU A 708 4.92 9.35 -26.40
C LEU A 708 3.40 9.20 -26.28
N GLY A 709 2.75 10.07 -25.50
CA GLY A 709 1.29 10.12 -25.37
C GLY A 709 0.59 10.38 -26.72
N LEU A 710 1.13 11.27 -27.54
CA LEU A 710 0.63 11.54 -28.89
C LEU A 710 0.85 10.34 -29.81
N MET A 711 2.03 9.73 -29.78
CA MET A 711 2.35 8.54 -30.58
C MET A 711 1.34 7.42 -30.37
N PHE A 712 0.97 7.13 -29.12
CA PHE A 712 -0.04 6.09 -28.84
C PHE A 712 -1.42 6.39 -29.41
N ARG A 713 -1.85 7.65 -29.38
CA ARG A 713 -3.12 8.08 -29.96
C ARG A 713 -3.10 7.96 -31.49
N LEU A 714 -1.99 8.35 -32.13
CA LEU A 714 -1.82 8.22 -33.58
C LEU A 714 -1.72 6.77 -34.04
N GLU A 715 -1.04 5.90 -33.29
CA GLU A 715 -1.01 4.46 -33.56
C GLU A 715 -2.42 3.86 -33.66
N LYS A 716 -3.36 4.33 -32.85
CA LYS A 716 -4.74 3.86 -32.92
C LYS A 716 -5.45 4.31 -34.18
N VAL A 717 -5.29 5.57 -34.60
CA VAL A 717 -5.83 6.05 -35.88
C VAL A 717 -5.26 5.25 -37.04
N VAL A 718 -3.94 5.05 -37.03
CA VAL A 718 -3.24 4.32 -38.08
C VAL A 718 -3.73 2.86 -38.14
N ASN A 719 -3.97 2.21 -37.00
CA ASN A 719 -4.55 0.86 -36.98
C ASN A 719 -5.95 0.81 -37.60
N VAL A 720 -6.83 1.77 -37.28
CA VAL A 720 -8.17 1.85 -37.89
C VAL A 720 -8.06 2.06 -39.41
N LEU A 721 -7.17 2.94 -39.86
CA LEU A 721 -6.92 3.13 -41.30
C LEU A 721 -6.40 1.86 -41.96
N PHE A 722 -5.53 1.09 -41.29
CA PHE A 722 -5.07 -0.20 -41.80
C PHE A 722 -6.20 -1.20 -41.92
N GLU A 723 -7.10 -1.27 -40.93
CA GLU A 723 -8.29 -2.13 -40.98
C GLU A 723 -9.20 -1.73 -42.15
N GLU A 724 -9.54 -0.44 -42.29
CA GLU A 724 -10.34 0.09 -43.42
C GLU A 724 -9.69 -0.23 -44.79
N MET A 725 -8.38 -0.03 -44.91
CA MET A 725 -7.65 -0.33 -46.13
C MET A 725 -7.71 -1.82 -46.48
N VAL A 726 -7.56 -2.71 -45.49
CA VAL A 726 -7.65 -4.16 -45.69
C VAL A 726 -9.08 -4.58 -46.06
N GLU A 727 -10.10 -4.03 -45.39
CA GLU A 727 -11.50 -4.32 -45.70
C GLU A 727 -11.92 -3.81 -47.09
N SER A 728 -11.31 -2.73 -47.58
CA SER A 728 -11.57 -2.20 -48.93
C SER A 728 -11.03 -3.09 -50.07
N LEU A 729 -10.20 -4.09 -49.77
CA LEU A 729 -9.66 -5.01 -50.78
C LEU A 729 -10.70 -6.06 -51.17
N ASP A 730 -11.21 -5.96 -52.40
CA ASP A 730 -11.96 -7.07 -52.99
C ASP A 730 -11.01 -8.20 -53.41
N LEU A 731 -10.95 -9.24 -52.57
CA LEU A 731 -10.18 -10.46 -52.80
C LEU A 731 -10.97 -11.52 -53.60
N GLN A 732 -12.25 -11.28 -53.92
CA GLN A 732 -13.04 -12.21 -54.74
C GLN A 732 -12.59 -12.18 -56.21
N LEU A 733 -12.11 -11.03 -56.69
CA LEU A 733 -11.54 -10.87 -58.03
C LEU A 733 -10.15 -10.21 -57.96
N VAL A 734 -9.10 -11.02 -58.01
CA VAL A 734 -7.72 -10.53 -57.99
C VAL A 734 -7.30 -10.03 -59.38
N THR A 735 -7.26 -8.71 -59.55
CA THR A 735 -6.78 -8.05 -60.77
C THR A 735 -5.36 -7.51 -60.60
N ARG A 736 -4.71 -7.07 -61.69
CA ARG A 736 -3.43 -6.34 -61.63
C ARG A 736 -3.54 -5.08 -60.74
N ALA A 737 -4.68 -4.39 -60.76
CA ALA A 737 -4.92 -3.24 -59.90
C ALA A 737 -5.00 -3.64 -58.41
N THR A 738 -5.67 -4.76 -58.09
CA THR A 738 -5.72 -5.32 -56.74
C THR A 738 -4.32 -5.67 -56.23
N ILE A 739 -3.50 -6.37 -57.03
CA ILE A 739 -2.11 -6.69 -56.68
C ILE A 739 -1.27 -5.43 -56.47
N THR A 740 -1.49 -4.40 -57.28
CA THR A 740 -0.79 -3.12 -57.16
C THR A 740 -1.17 -2.40 -55.87
N LYS A 741 -2.46 -2.38 -55.50
CA LYS A 741 -2.93 -1.84 -54.20
C LYS A 741 -2.33 -2.61 -53.01
N ILE A 742 -2.34 -3.95 -53.06
CA ILE A 742 -1.71 -4.79 -52.03
C ILE A 742 -0.23 -4.45 -51.86
N PHE A 743 0.51 -4.30 -52.96
CA PHE A 743 1.92 -3.91 -52.92
C PHE A 743 2.14 -2.54 -52.25
N TYR A 744 1.29 -1.55 -52.55
CA TYR A 744 1.35 -0.25 -51.87
C TYR A 744 1.03 -0.35 -50.39
N TYR A 745 -0.01 -1.10 -49.99
CA TYR A 745 -0.35 -1.29 -48.58
C TYR A 745 0.77 -2.02 -47.82
N LEU A 746 1.37 -3.06 -48.40
CA LEU A 746 2.51 -3.76 -47.80
C LEU A 746 3.73 -2.85 -47.55
N LYS A 747 3.94 -1.80 -48.36
CA LYS A 747 5.01 -0.83 -48.09
C LYS A 747 4.77 -0.05 -46.79
N LEU A 748 3.52 0.20 -46.42
CA LEU A 748 3.20 0.89 -45.18
C LEU A 748 3.48 0.01 -43.95
N PHE A 749 3.36 -1.31 -44.05
CA PHE A 749 3.67 -2.25 -42.96
C PHE A 749 5.17 -2.49 -42.75
N ASN A 750 5.99 -2.18 -43.76
CA ASN A 750 7.46 -2.31 -43.69
C ASN A 750 8.17 -1.02 -43.25
N ASN A 751 7.45 0.10 -43.20
CA ASN A 751 7.90 1.35 -42.59
C ASN A 751 7.58 1.31 -41.09
#